data_AF-A0A936E4G1-F1
#
_entry.id   AF-A0A936E4G1-F1
#
_cell.length_a   1.000
_cell.length_b   1.000
_cell.length_c   1.000
_cell.angle_alpha   90.00
_cell.angle_beta   90.00
_cell.angle_gamma   90.00
#
_symmetry.space_group_name_H-M   'P 1'
#
loop_
_entity.id
_entity.type
_entity.pdbx_description
1 polymer ?
#
loop_
_entity_poly.entity_id
_entity_poly.type
_entity_poly.pdbx_seq_one_letter_code
_entity_poly.pdbx_strand_id
1 'polypeptide(L)'
;MKLPAKTAPHSLPSLFPLILLASLFLFLFAISQSVATFGTTASYASGTCEVTGNALYLLDGASVGVAGDLDFTAGLSADSDTIPAPSGGNYIAYQISNVSGSYTSGSSLFSLFVDAGTAVGHGTQAEIRYDFDGNGTDDRIERYNYFATDPAVGWENYTQTSGQQTVTGTYANLVNGNIQIRLWNAIGGGTSLVRTSATSSEGQQSRFNVPFSNLVAGNCATATPENTATPGPTATPTVFQTPTATPLPSATPLPTLVPTPAPVSCLDVPNTAVALPGVGCYTTILPAGEKSVTFWPAVDNPGYSPATPKITTNYSGPLQTNDWWSSLIWDWNQGAASAPPREPHSQIMHPHPFSMQARSDGLRLSYTREIQAGTNTAPSGAVTGYANYLLPGPGAEHLKVTVTGMNAANTRVDDYSDWAVTAYWEDGADTMTATFGHGLPYVFFHKTGGAYVIRLVATPNDVVNNGAVFAFTASNNMGARYALFAPTGSTWTQDGLNITLNAPVGADYLAVAALPDNTAETLELFRQHAYNFVTDTHFEYSVDAVTQEVTTNFHITTEAKETGGSLSPLPLIALYRHQWLHLAGTPTNTGLSYNTTRGDMRLYATDSFTTELTFGGVLPALPAVQVEMDGYSDAQLQAYISDMYDPSDDYTDPNFPRETYWEGKNLNRIAQLAHLADQQGMITERDSFLTFLRRTLEDWFDGQTPYVFYLDENWNVLQGYPSGFGADSQINDHNFHWGYFIMTAATIAQYDPAWAANYEGIVELLAKDAANWDRTDTRFPYMRHFDAYAGHSWAAGHQAFGAGNNQESSSEAMNFAAGLIMWGEAIGNEAMRDTGIFMVATEQQAVEQYWFDVDQEVFPPQYPFETVGILWGHGIAYATWWTANPEEIHGINFLPLTGGALYLGHRPDYVLRNINALYAAPGAEGHWHDLIWQYEALADPASALARWESEPNYVADGAQELGETTAHTYHWLHTFNAVGHVDPTVTADIPTYAVFRDPVTGDRTCAAYNSTGTPRTVTFSNDAVLNVPPHTLASTAAGACEATTQPGTLAVGLVAPLDYAVVEGDVVTVAVSLNDVSNEVVTVDYATVDGTAVAHTDYTPLTGTLTFAPGTHAQTIIIQTLVRPTADGERTFQIQLSNPAVAVISPANSTADILISDDEDPTIPPDWMIYLPLIAR
;
A
#
# COMPACT_ATOMS: atom_id res chain seq x y z
N MET A 1 -26.75 58.49 -10.57
CA MET A 1 -27.60 58.40 -11.80
C MET A 1 -28.21 57.00 -11.82
N LYS A 2 -29.46 56.84 -11.40
CA LYS A 2 -30.72 56.93 -12.19
C LYS A 2 -30.97 55.70 -13.10
N LEU A 3 -31.83 54.79 -12.59
CA LEU A 3 -32.94 54.10 -13.30
C LEU A 3 -33.70 55.06 -14.26
N PRO A 4 -34.55 54.64 -15.24
CA PRO A 4 -35.56 53.53 -15.19
C PRO A 4 -35.79 52.75 -16.53
N ALA A 5 -36.34 51.52 -16.57
CA ALA A 5 -37.74 51.03 -16.50
C ALA A 5 -38.62 51.11 -17.79
N LYS A 6 -39.26 49.97 -18.15
CA LYS A 6 -40.73 49.68 -18.29
C LYS A 6 -41.27 49.79 -19.74
N THR A 7 -42.16 48.94 -20.28
CA THR A 7 -43.42 48.24 -19.86
C THR A 7 -43.75 47.07 -20.85
N ALA A 8 -44.18 45.84 -20.52
CA ALA A 8 -45.49 45.31 -20.01
C ALA A 8 -46.71 45.57 -20.95
N PRO A 9 -47.93 44.93 -20.83
CA PRO A 9 -48.46 43.99 -19.80
C PRO A 9 -49.46 42.88 -20.33
N HIS A 10 -49.87 41.86 -19.56
CA HIS A 10 -51.19 41.62 -18.89
C HIS A 10 -51.54 40.11 -19.09
N SER A 11 -52.22 39.33 -18.24
CA SER A 11 -52.84 39.49 -16.92
C SER A 11 -53.34 38.11 -16.40
N LEU A 12 -53.01 37.82 -15.15
CA LEU A 12 -53.66 37.02 -14.07
C LEU A 12 -55.22 37.05 -14.05
N PRO A 13 -55.97 36.22 -13.24
CA PRO A 13 -55.87 36.23 -11.75
C PRO A 13 -56.30 34.93 -10.95
N SER A 14 -55.68 34.67 -9.78
CA SER A 14 -56.19 34.85 -8.38
C SER A 14 -57.03 33.65 -7.81
N LEU A 15 -56.97 33.17 -6.56
CA LEU A 15 -56.74 33.78 -5.23
C LEU A 15 -56.24 32.74 -4.17
N PHE A 16 -55.47 33.27 -3.21
CA PHE A 16 -55.04 32.84 -1.86
C PHE A 16 -56.20 32.59 -0.83
N PRO A 17 -56.03 32.31 0.51
CA PRO A 17 -54.85 31.94 1.35
C PRO A 17 -55.11 30.93 2.55
N LEU A 18 -54.02 30.58 3.28
CA LEU A 18 -53.80 30.37 4.76
C LEU A 18 -54.81 29.70 5.74
N ILE A 19 -54.31 28.79 6.61
CA ILE A 19 -54.40 28.69 8.12
C ILE A 19 -54.42 27.24 8.68
N LEU A 20 -53.37 26.92 9.45
CA LEU A 20 -53.30 26.36 10.83
C LEU A 20 -54.24 25.21 11.35
N LEU A 21 -53.56 24.16 11.87
CA LEU A 21 -53.76 23.40 13.12
C LEU A 21 -54.99 22.49 13.40
N ALA A 22 -54.65 21.26 13.84
CA ALA A 22 -55.26 20.39 14.88
C ALA A 22 -56.69 19.82 14.65
N SER A 23 -56.80 18.52 14.37
CA SER A 23 -57.08 17.42 15.33
C SER A 23 -58.49 17.44 15.93
N LEU A 24 -59.29 16.38 15.70
CA LEU A 24 -59.84 15.44 16.71
C LEU A 24 -61.12 14.67 16.28
N PHE A 25 -61.16 13.40 16.71
CA PHE A 25 -62.31 12.55 17.08
C PHE A 25 -63.18 11.84 16.01
N LEU A 26 -63.30 10.51 16.13
CA LEU A 26 -64.40 9.80 16.83
C LEU A 26 -64.06 8.27 16.92
N PHE A 27 -64.02 7.65 18.12
CA PHE A 27 -65.10 6.83 18.76
C PHE A 27 -65.48 5.54 17.99
N LEU A 28 -65.70 4.34 18.56
CA LEU A 28 -65.44 3.69 19.86
C LEU A 28 -65.81 2.18 19.71
N PHE A 29 -65.14 1.32 20.49
CA PHE A 29 -65.29 -0.14 20.76
C PHE A 29 -66.65 -0.87 20.58
N ALA A 30 -66.63 -2.17 20.16
CA ALA A 30 -66.85 -3.36 21.04
C ALA A 30 -67.17 -4.73 20.31
N ILE A 31 -66.24 -5.70 20.42
CA ILE A 31 -66.29 -7.09 20.98
C ILE A 31 -67.43 -8.12 20.64
N SER A 32 -66.97 -9.26 20.07
CA SER A 32 -67.31 -10.71 20.22
C SER A 32 -68.66 -11.34 19.76
N GLN A 33 -68.58 -12.42 18.94
CA GLN A 33 -68.82 -13.86 19.30
C GLN A 33 -69.18 -14.74 18.07
N SER A 34 -68.50 -15.91 17.96
CA SER A 34 -68.89 -17.29 17.52
C SER A 34 -69.85 -17.51 16.32
N VAL A 35 -69.71 -18.54 15.48
CA VAL A 35 -69.97 -19.97 15.74
C VAL A 35 -69.38 -20.87 14.62
N ALA A 36 -68.93 -22.07 15.03
CA ALA A 36 -68.32 -23.17 14.29
C ALA A 36 -69.28 -24.04 13.44
N THR A 37 -68.73 -24.91 12.57
CA THR A 37 -69.15 -26.33 12.47
C THR A 37 -68.04 -27.24 11.90
N PHE A 38 -68.08 -28.50 12.38
CA PHE A 38 -67.07 -29.57 12.43
C PHE A 38 -66.96 -30.47 11.19
N GLY A 39 -65.82 -31.18 11.08
CA GLY A 39 -65.62 -32.34 10.19
C GLY A 39 -64.37 -33.19 10.44
N THR A 40 -64.30 -33.85 11.59
CA THR A 40 -63.65 -35.15 11.94
C THR A 40 -62.37 -35.67 11.24
N THR A 41 -61.29 -35.69 12.04
CA THR A 41 -60.32 -36.79 12.32
C THR A 41 -59.78 -37.69 11.20
N ALA A 42 -58.48 -37.56 10.93
CA ALA A 42 -57.59 -38.71 10.75
C ALA A 42 -56.70 -38.82 12.00
N SER A 43 -56.83 -39.93 12.72
CA SER A 43 -55.86 -40.36 13.73
C SER A 43 -54.66 -40.97 13.01
N TYR A 44 -53.48 -40.37 13.16
CA TYR A 44 -52.22 -41.06 12.94
C TYR A 44 -51.42 -41.12 14.24
N ALA A 45 -50.77 -42.26 14.39
CA ALA A 45 -50.23 -42.82 15.60
C ALA A 45 -49.14 -41.94 16.24
N SER A 46 -48.87 -42.22 17.51
CA SER A 46 -47.62 -41.89 18.20
C SER A 46 -46.43 -42.45 17.40
N GLY A 47 -45.99 -41.70 16.40
CA GLY A 47 -44.72 -41.87 15.73
C GLY A 47 -43.69 -41.03 16.48
N THR A 48 -42.55 -41.65 16.76
CA THR A 48 -41.33 -41.04 17.28
C THR A 48 -41.07 -39.66 16.65
N CYS A 49 -40.77 -38.60 17.44
CA CYS A 49 -40.21 -37.34 16.90
C CYS A 49 -38.83 -37.73 16.29
N GLU A 50 -38.78 -38.19 15.03
CA GLU A 50 -37.55 -38.31 14.24
C GLU A 50 -37.29 -36.95 13.59
N VAL A 51 -36.18 -36.33 13.95
CA VAL A 51 -35.68 -35.12 13.30
C VAL A 51 -34.82 -35.56 12.12
N THR A 52 -35.22 -35.20 10.91
CA THR A 52 -34.49 -35.47 9.66
C THR A 52 -34.21 -34.17 8.93
N GLY A 53 -32.96 -33.69 8.97
CA GLY A 53 -32.42 -32.64 8.10
C GLY A 53 -32.91 -31.21 8.35
N ASN A 54 -32.27 -30.25 7.69
CA ASN A 54 -32.62 -28.82 7.72
C ASN A 54 -33.11 -28.28 6.37
N ALA A 55 -33.44 -29.18 5.42
CA ALA A 55 -33.93 -28.84 4.09
C ALA A 55 -35.45 -28.91 4.02
N LEU A 56 -36.09 -27.82 3.59
CA LEU A 56 -37.52 -27.69 3.34
C LEU A 56 -37.77 -27.62 1.83
N TYR A 57 -38.70 -28.45 1.35
CA TYR A 57 -39.07 -28.55 -0.06
C TYR A 57 -40.38 -27.81 -0.34
N LEU A 58 -40.48 -27.16 -1.50
CA LEU A 58 -41.70 -26.49 -1.95
C LEU A 58 -42.66 -27.53 -2.54
N LEU A 59 -43.86 -27.66 -1.97
CA LEU A 59 -44.93 -28.52 -2.47
C LEU A 59 -45.96 -27.72 -3.26
N ASP A 60 -46.45 -28.29 -4.36
CA ASP A 60 -47.41 -27.67 -5.29
C ASP A 60 -48.70 -27.19 -4.61
N GLY A 61 -49.34 -26.18 -5.20
CA GLY A 61 -50.61 -25.64 -4.74
C GLY A 61 -50.58 -24.18 -4.30
N ALA A 62 -49.43 -23.51 -4.42
CA ALA A 62 -49.35 -22.08 -4.12
C ALA A 62 -49.98 -21.23 -5.24
N SER A 63 -50.83 -20.28 -4.86
CA SER A 63 -51.38 -19.26 -5.77
C SER A 63 -51.57 -17.94 -5.04
N VAL A 64 -51.83 -16.84 -5.75
CA VAL A 64 -51.97 -15.53 -5.11
C VAL A 64 -53.13 -15.57 -4.09
N GLY A 65 -52.80 -15.40 -2.81
CA GLY A 65 -53.75 -15.46 -1.69
C GLY A 65 -53.98 -16.86 -1.10
N VAL A 66 -53.32 -17.91 -1.62
CA VAL A 66 -53.34 -19.28 -1.07
C VAL A 66 -51.89 -19.75 -0.92
N ALA A 67 -51.44 -19.95 0.33
CA ALA A 67 -50.09 -20.44 0.58
C ALA A 67 -49.99 -21.95 0.25
N GLY A 68 -48.92 -22.35 -0.43
CA GLY A 68 -48.50 -23.74 -0.56
C GLY A 68 -47.77 -24.23 0.69
N ASP A 69 -47.47 -25.51 0.73
CA ASP A 69 -46.84 -26.15 1.88
C ASP A 69 -45.31 -26.23 1.71
N LEU A 70 -44.60 -26.05 2.84
CA LEU A 70 -43.21 -26.46 2.99
C LEU A 70 -43.15 -27.73 3.83
N ASP A 71 -42.39 -28.72 3.36
CA ASP A 71 -42.23 -30.00 4.06
C ASP A 71 -40.76 -30.44 4.10
N PHE A 72 -40.36 -31.15 5.15
CA PHE A 72 -39.03 -31.77 5.26
C PHE A 72 -38.87 -32.97 4.31
N THR A 73 -39.98 -33.44 3.73
CA THR A 73 -40.05 -34.48 2.71
C THR A 73 -40.29 -33.86 1.35
N ALA A 74 -39.48 -34.23 0.35
CA ALA A 74 -39.77 -33.86 -1.02
C ALA A 74 -41.13 -34.42 -1.49
N GLY A 75 -41.79 -33.70 -2.40
CA GLY A 75 -43.08 -34.13 -2.96
C GLY A 75 -43.01 -35.44 -3.74
N LEU A 76 -44.17 -35.94 -4.16
CA LEU A 76 -44.33 -37.27 -4.75
C LEU A 76 -44.19 -37.29 -6.29
N SER A 77 -44.22 -36.13 -6.95
CA SER A 77 -44.13 -35.96 -8.41
C SER A 77 -43.87 -34.49 -8.74
N ALA A 78 -42.96 -34.22 -9.68
CA ALA A 78 -42.69 -32.86 -10.11
C ALA A 78 -43.94 -32.18 -10.70
N ASP A 79 -44.23 -30.97 -10.24
CA ASP A 79 -45.24 -30.05 -10.74
C ASP A 79 -44.68 -28.62 -10.78
N SER A 80 -45.52 -27.63 -11.03
CA SER A 80 -45.12 -26.22 -11.02
C SER A 80 -46.22 -25.28 -10.58
N ASP A 81 -45.86 -24.25 -9.83
CA ASP A 81 -46.75 -23.14 -9.50
C ASP A 81 -46.38 -21.87 -10.29
N THR A 82 -47.37 -21.01 -10.54
CA THR A 82 -47.19 -19.79 -11.35
C THR A 82 -46.83 -18.59 -10.47
N ILE A 83 -45.63 -18.03 -10.71
CA ILE A 83 -45.15 -16.79 -10.12
C ILE A 83 -45.83 -15.60 -10.82
N PRO A 84 -46.49 -14.70 -10.07
CA PRO A 84 -47.26 -13.60 -10.65
C PRO A 84 -46.36 -12.51 -11.25
N ALA A 85 -46.92 -11.75 -12.20
CA ALA A 85 -46.30 -10.54 -12.74
C ALA A 85 -46.16 -9.43 -11.66
N PRO A 86 -45.30 -8.40 -11.85
CA PRO A 86 -44.89 -7.44 -10.80
C PRO A 86 -45.99 -6.51 -10.24
N SER A 87 -47.26 -6.69 -10.57
CA SER A 87 -48.30 -5.72 -10.22
C SER A 87 -48.72 -5.83 -8.75
N GLY A 88 -48.48 -4.76 -7.98
CA GLY A 88 -49.21 -4.46 -6.74
C GLY A 88 -48.85 -5.29 -5.49
N GLY A 89 -47.65 -5.86 -5.40
CA GLY A 89 -47.24 -6.65 -4.22
C GLY A 89 -47.82 -8.06 -4.19
N ASN A 90 -48.30 -8.57 -5.33
CA ASN A 90 -48.72 -9.95 -5.48
C ASN A 90 -47.51 -10.90 -5.43
N TYR A 91 -47.60 -11.93 -4.61
CA TYR A 91 -46.62 -13.01 -4.50
C TYR A 91 -47.36 -14.34 -4.32
N ILE A 92 -46.69 -15.45 -4.65
CA ILE A 92 -47.03 -16.77 -4.11
C ILE A 92 -46.18 -17.03 -2.87
N ALA A 93 -46.69 -17.82 -1.92
CA ALA A 93 -45.97 -18.12 -0.68
C ALA A 93 -46.05 -19.61 -0.36
N TYR A 94 -44.99 -20.14 0.26
CA TYR A 94 -44.96 -21.47 0.86
C TYR A 94 -44.62 -21.34 2.33
N GLN A 95 -45.28 -22.10 3.21
CA GLN A 95 -45.12 -21.96 4.66
C GLN A 95 -45.10 -23.28 5.44
N ILE A 96 -44.44 -23.29 6.58
CA ILE A 96 -44.50 -24.35 7.60
C ILE A 96 -44.56 -23.71 9.00
N SER A 97 -45.48 -24.19 9.84
CA SER A 97 -45.74 -23.62 11.17
C SER A 97 -45.58 -24.65 12.29
N ASN A 98 -45.52 -24.19 13.54
CA ASN A 98 -45.24 -24.99 14.73
C ASN A 98 -43.86 -25.67 14.66
N VAL A 99 -42.87 -24.96 14.12
CA VAL A 99 -41.49 -25.43 14.03
C VAL A 99 -40.73 -24.95 15.25
N SER A 100 -40.03 -25.86 15.93
CA SER A 100 -39.07 -25.52 16.98
C SER A 100 -37.69 -26.02 16.61
N GLY A 101 -36.64 -25.25 16.92
CA GLY A 101 -35.26 -25.60 16.59
C GLY A 101 -34.28 -24.55 17.12
N SER A 102 -33.04 -24.96 17.33
CA SER A 102 -31.99 -24.08 17.81
C SER A 102 -31.26 -23.46 16.62
N TYR A 103 -31.14 -22.14 16.60
CA TYR A 103 -30.25 -21.48 15.65
C TYR A 103 -28.82 -21.96 15.92
N THR A 104 -28.11 -22.32 14.85
CA THR A 104 -26.76 -22.88 14.95
C THR A 104 -25.73 -21.84 14.57
N SER A 105 -25.67 -21.54 13.28
CA SER A 105 -24.84 -20.51 12.65
C SER A 105 -25.18 -20.48 11.17
N GLY A 106 -24.83 -19.41 10.47
CA GLY A 106 -25.04 -19.28 9.03
C GLY A 106 -26.39 -18.64 8.65
N SER A 107 -26.69 -18.69 7.35
CA SER A 107 -27.81 -18.00 6.72
C SER A 107 -28.77 -18.97 6.03
N SER A 108 -29.95 -18.48 5.65
CA SER A 108 -30.90 -19.22 4.83
C SER A 108 -30.32 -19.43 3.44
N LEU A 109 -30.24 -20.67 3.00
CA LEU A 109 -29.78 -21.03 1.66
C LEU A 109 -30.97 -21.54 0.87
N PHE A 110 -31.11 -21.20 -0.40
CA PHE A 110 -32.16 -21.75 -1.24
C PHE A 110 -31.66 -22.09 -2.63
N SER A 111 -32.33 -23.06 -3.26
CA SER A 111 -32.16 -23.41 -4.66
C SER A 111 -33.56 -23.59 -5.20
N LEU A 112 -34.01 -22.62 -5.98
CA LEU A 112 -35.35 -22.54 -6.56
C LEU A 112 -35.21 -22.68 -8.07
N PHE A 113 -35.87 -23.67 -8.64
CA PHE A 113 -35.85 -23.91 -10.07
C PHE A 113 -36.98 -23.11 -10.71
N VAL A 114 -36.63 -22.05 -11.44
CA VAL A 114 -37.56 -21.08 -12.04
C VAL A 114 -37.45 -21.07 -13.56
N ASP A 115 -38.53 -20.76 -14.26
CA ASP A 115 -38.56 -20.75 -15.73
C ASP A 115 -39.51 -19.62 -16.22
N ALA A 116 -38.99 -18.69 -17.03
CA ALA A 116 -39.78 -17.61 -17.64
C ALA A 116 -40.35 -17.98 -19.03
N GLY A 117 -40.09 -19.20 -19.50
CA GLY A 117 -40.44 -19.68 -20.83
C GLY A 117 -39.69 -18.88 -21.89
N THR A 118 -40.39 -18.43 -22.92
CA THR A 118 -39.77 -17.66 -24.01
C THR A 118 -39.84 -16.14 -23.80
N ALA A 119 -40.16 -15.67 -22.59
CA ALA A 119 -40.39 -14.26 -22.31
C ALA A 119 -39.09 -13.53 -21.94
N VAL A 120 -38.82 -12.41 -22.60
CA VAL A 120 -37.58 -11.62 -22.39
C VAL A 120 -37.75 -10.64 -21.23
N GLY A 121 -36.73 -10.57 -20.37
CA GLY A 121 -36.61 -9.53 -19.34
C GLY A 121 -37.41 -9.80 -18.07
N HIS A 122 -37.60 -11.07 -17.70
CA HIS A 122 -38.20 -11.46 -16.43
C HIS A 122 -37.11 -11.60 -15.35
N GLY A 123 -37.46 -11.18 -14.12
CA GLY A 123 -36.57 -11.29 -12.97
C GLY A 123 -37.35 -11.77 -11.75
N THR A 124 -37.16 -13.03 -11.35
CA THR A 124 -37.86 -13.63 -10.20
C THR A 124 -37.15 -13.29 -8.91
N GLN A 125 -37.88 -12.82 -7.91
CA GLN A 125 -37.37 -12.40 -6.61
C GLN A 125 -37.91 -13.30 -5.50
N ALA A 126 -37.10 -13.51 -4.46
CA ALA A 126 -37.43 -14.36 -3.32
C ALA A 126 -37.30 -13.59 -2.01
N GLU A 127 -38.20 -13.88 -1.07
CA GLU A 127 -38.16 -13.35 0.29
C GLU A 127 -38.49 -14.42 1.31
N ILE A 128 -37.60 -14.65 2.27
CA ILE A 128 -37.79 -15.60 3.37
C ILE A 128 -38.19 -14.82 4.63
N ARG A 129 -39.14 -15.35 5.38
CA ARG A 129 -39.70 -14.75 6.59
C ARG A 129 -39.69 -15.75 7.72
N TYR A 130 -39.30 -15.27 8.89
CA TYR A 130 -39.23 -16.02 10.13
C TYR A 130 -40.05 -15.31 11.20
N ASP A 131 -40.99 -16.04 11.78
CA ASP A 131 -41.64 -15.76 13.07
C ASP A 131 -41.06 -16.78 14.04
N PHE A 132 -40.17 -16.35 14.93
CA PHE A 132 -39.39 -17.26 15.76
C PHE A 132 -40.19 -17.82 16.93
N ASP A 133 -41.15 -17.06 17.47
CA ASP A 133 -41.92 -17.43 18.67
C ASP A 133 -43.37 -17.87 18.39
N GLY A 134 -43.79 -17.85 17.12
CA GLY A 134 -45.11 -18.27 16.67
C GLY A 134 -46.22 -17.27 17.00
N ASN A 135 -45.88 -16.01 17.27
CA ASN A 135 -46.84 -14.98 17.67
C ASN A 135 -47.66 -14.42 16.49
N GLY A 136 -47.34 -14.79 15.25
CA GLY A 136 -47.99 -14.35 14.03
C GLY A 136 -47.42 -13.06 13.43
N THR A 137 -46.27 -12.58 13.91
CA THR A 137 -45.53 -11.45 13.37
C THR A 137 -44.14 -11.90 12.92
N ASP A 138 -43.65 -11.37 11.79
CA ASP A 138 -42.33 -11.73 11.28
C ASP A 138 -41.24 -11.00 12.08
N ASP A 139 -40.39 -11.75 12.79
CA ASP A 139 -39.24 -11.25 13.55
C ASP A 139 -38.04 -10.99 12.64
N ARG A 140 -37.89 -11.79 11.57
CA ARG A 140 -36.84 -11.62 10.56
C ARG A 140 -37.36 -11.79 9.15
N ILE A 141 -36.97 -10.88 8.27
CA ILE A 141 -37.33 -10.88 6.84
C ILE A 141 -36.06 -10.72 6.02
N GLU A 142 -35.88 -11.62 5.07
CA GLU A 142 -34.74 -11.69 4.17
C GLU A 142 -35.23 -11.58 2.74
N ARG A 143 -34.99 -10.46 2.07
CA ARG A 143 -35.30 -10.30 0.65
C ARG A 143 -34.03 -10.41 -0.16
N TYR A 144 -34.06 -11.20 -1.22
CA TYR A 144 -32.91 -11.43 -2.11
C TYR A 144 -33.05 -10.63 -3.40
N ASN A 145 -31.95 -10.32 -4.07
CA ASN A 145 -31.96 -9.67 -5.38
C ASN A 145 -32.68 -10.56 -6.39
N TYR A 146 -33.39 -9.94 -7.34
CA TYR A 146 -34.08 -10.73 -8.36
C TYR A 146 -33.07 -11.46 -9.25
N PHE A 147 -33.41 -12.69 -9.63
CA PHE A 147 -32.68 -13.51 -10.58
C PHE A 147 -33.26 -13.31 -11.98
N ALA A 148 -32.44 -12.79 -12.89
CA ALA A 148 -32.81 -12.58 -14.29
C ALA A 148 -32.82 -13.93 -15.02
N THR A 149 -34.02 -14.40 -15.35
CA THR A 149 -34.24 -15.64 -16.11
C THR A 149 -33.96 -15.40 -17.60
N ASP A 150 -33.36 -16.38 -18.26
CA ASP A 150 -33.23 -16.38 -19.71
C ASP A 150 -34.59 -16.58 -20.41
N PRO A 151 -34.74 -16.19 -21.70
CA PRO A 151 -35.96 -16.40 -22.46
C PRO A 151 -35.95 -17.76 -23.21
N ALA A 152 -35.49 -18.83 -22.57
CA ALA A 152 -35.56 -20.20 -23.07
C ALA A 152 -36.42 -21.09 -22.17
N VAL A 153 -37.10 -22.06 -22.78
CA VAL A 153 -37.87 -23.06 -22.03
C VAL A 153 -36.91 -24.00 -21.32
N GLY A 154 -36.95 -24.01 -19.98
CA GLY A 154 -36.08 -24.81 -19.15
C GLY A 154 -35.94 -24.24 -17.74
N TRP A 155 -35.74 -25.11 -16.76
CA TRP A 155 -35.55 -24.70 -15.37
C TRP A 155 -34.15 -24.12 -15.14
N GLU A 156 -34.11 -22.89 -14.66
CA GLU A 156 -32.91 -22.19 -14.23
C GLU A 156 -32.82 -22.20 -12.69
N ASN A 157 -31.61 -22.28 -12.15
CA ASN A 157 -31.41 -22.40 -10.71
C ASN A 157 -31.18 -21.03 -10.05
N TYR A 158 -32.24 -20.47 -9.47
CA TYR A 158 -32.15 -19.29 -8.63
C TYR A 158 -31.72 -19.68 -7.22
N THR A 159 -30.56 -19.20 -6.79
CA THR A 159 -30.06 -19.44 -5.44
C THR A 159 -29.81 -18.15 -4.67
N GLN A 160 -29.54 -18.26 -3.37
CA GLN A 160 -29.19 -17.12 -2.53
C GLN A 160 -27.93 -16.36 -3.02
N THR A 161 -27.09 -16.97 -3.86
CA THR A 161 -25.87 -16.33 -4.41
C THR A 161 -26.17 -15.16 -5.34
N SER A 162 -27.43 -14.95 -5.76
CA SER A 162 -27.85 -13.71 -6.41
C SER A 162 -27.73 -12.48 -5.50
N GLY A 163 -27.47 -12.68 -4.21
CA GLY A 163 -27.23 -11.65 -3.22
C GLY A 163 -28.49 -11.27 -2.44
N GLN A 164 -28.31 -10.85 -1.20
CA GLN A 164 -29.40 -10.41 -0.33
C GLN A 164 -29.65 -8.91 -0.54
N GLN A 165 -30.88 -8.52 -0.89
CA GLN A 165 -31.25 -7.14 -1.12
C GLN A 165 -31.51 -6.38 0.19
N THR A 166 -32.29 -6.97 1.09
CA THR A 166 -32.58 -6.38 2.40
C THR A 166 -32.72 -7.45 3.46
N VAL A 167 -32.24 -7.15 4.66
CA VAL A 167 -32.40 -8.00 5.84
C VAL A 167 -32.96 -7.14 6.96
N THR A 168 -33.99 -7.62 7.64
CA THR A 168 -34.47 -7.00 8.88
C THR A 168 -34.57 -8.05 9.96
N GLY A 169 -34.21 -7.72 11.19
CA GLY A 169 -34.24 -8.64 12.33
C GLY A 169 -33.02 -9.54 12.42
N THR A 170 -32.80 -10.15 13.57
CA THR A 170 -31.69 -11.08 13.84
C THR A 170 -32.24 -12.50 14.01
N TYR A 171 -31.42 -13.53 13.74
CA TYR A 171 -31.86 -14.91 14.00
C TYR A 171 -32.05 -15.14 15.50
N ALA A 172 -33.09 -15.88 15.86
CA ALA A 172 -33.33 -16.40 17.19
C ALA A 172 -33.76 -17.87 17.10
N ASN A 173 -33.78 -18.58 18.23
CA ASN A 173 -34.29 -19.95 18.26
C ASN A 173 -35.77 -20.00 17.86
N LEU A 174 -36.14 -20.99 17.05
CA LEU A 174 -37.54 -21.28 16.73
C LEU A 174 -38.21 -21.98 17.92
N VAL A 175 -39.34 -21.44 18.39
CA VAL A 175 -40.17 -22.00 19.45
C VAL A 175 -41.64 -21.93 18.99
N ASN A 176 -42.13 -23.02 18.41
CA ASN A 176 -43.42 -23.09 17.73
C ASN A 176 -43.60 -22.03 16.62
N GLY A 177 -42.50 -21.60 16.02
CA GLY A 177 -42.44 -20.55 15.02
C GLY A 177 -42.98 -20.94 13.64
N ASN A 178 -42.98 -19.96 12.74
CA ASN A 178 -43.44 -20.08 11.36
C ASN A 178 -42.33 -19.63 10.40
N ILE A 179 -42.08 -20.42 9.34
CA ILE A 179 -41.13 -20.10 8.28
C ILE A 179 -41.89 -20.01 6.97
N GLN A 180 -41.68 -18.93 6.21
CA GLN A 180 -42.34 -18.71 4.93
C GLN A 180 -41.35 -18.24 3.87
N ILE A 181 -41.53 -18.69 2.62
CA ILE A 181 -40.84 -18.13 1.44
C ILE A 181 -41.86 -17.56 0.47
N ARG A 182 -41.62 -16.34 -0.03
CA ARG A 182 -42.46 -15.61 -0.99
C ARG A 182 -41.73 -15.40 -2.30
N LEU A 183 -42.42 -15.60 -3.42
CA LEU A 183 -41.88 -15.45 -4.77
C LEU A 183 -42.76 -14.53 -5.63
N TRP A 184 -42.13 -13.61 -6.35
CA TRP A 184 -42.79 -12.74 -7.35
C TRP A 184 -41.81 -12.33 -8.45
N ASN A 185 -42.29 -11.90 -9.61
CA ASN A 185 -41.42 -11.25 -10.59
C ASN A 185 -41.24 -9.76 -10.22
N ALA A 186 -40.00 -9.33 -9.98
CA ALA A 186 -39.67 -7.94 -9.67
C ALA A 186 -39.59 -7.07 -10.94
N ILE A 187 -39.18 -7.68 -12.05
CA ILE A 187 -39.15 -7.07 -13.38
C ILE A 187 -39.73 -8.03 -14.42
N GLY A 188 -40.21 -7.49 -15.54
CA GLY A 188 -40.85 -8.27 -16.62
C GLY A 188 -42.38 -8.17 -16.59
N GLY A 189 -43.02 -8.16 -17.77
CA GLY A 189 -44.47 -7.93 -17.88
C GLY A 189 -45.36 -9.17 -17.72
N GLY A 190 -44.78 -10.37 -17.59
CA GLY A 190 -45.47 -11.65 -17.57
C GLY A 190 -45.24 -12.48 -16.30
N THR A 191 -45.76 -13.71 -16.32
CA THR A 191 -45.60 -14.71 -15.24
C THR A 191 -44.37 -15.59 -15.49
N SER A 192 -43.80 -16.13 -14.41
CA SER A 192 -42.78 -17.20 -14.46
C SER A 192 -43.31 -18.45 -13.74
N LEU A 193 -42.61 -19.56 -13.82
CA LEU A 193 -42.92 -20.79 -13.09
C LEU A 193 -41.86 -21.06 -12.03
N VAL A 194 -42.25 -21.71 -10.93
CA VAL A 194 -41.33 -22.38 -9.99
C VAL A 194 -41.65 -23.86 -9.98
N ARG A 195 -40.62 -24.71 -10.06
CA ARG A 195 -40.77 -26.17 -10.00
C ARG A 195 -41.06 -26.60 -8.56
N THR A 196 -42.08 -27.40 -8.35
CA THR A 196 -42.53 -27.86 -7.02
C THR A 196 -42.69 -29.38 -7.00
N SER A 197 -42.79 -29.96 -5.80
CA SER A 197 -43.09 -31.38 -5.55
C SER A 197 -42.17 -32.42 -6.23
N ALA A 198 -41.05 -32.00 -6.82
CA ALA A 198 -40.14 -32.88 -7.53
C ALA A 198 -39.46 -33.89 -6.59
N THR A 199 -39.45 -35.16 -7.00
CA THR A 199 -38.73 -36.24 -6.30
C THR A 199 -37.22 -36.13 -6.54
N SER A 200 -36.42 -36.79 -5.69
CA SER A 200 -34.96 -36.81 -5.86
C SER A 200 -34.52 -37.45 -7.19
N SER A 201 -35.30 -38.42 -7.70
CA SER A 201 -35.06 -39.06 -9.00
C SER A 201 -35.36 -38.16 -10.20
N GLU A 202 -36.23 -37.17 -10.05
CA GLU A 202 -36.58 -36.22 -11.12
C GLU A 202 -35.62 -35.03 -11.18
N GLY A 203 -34.75 -34.89 -10.16
CA GLY A 203 -33.78 -33.80 -10.02
C GLY A 203 -34.43 -32.42 -9.88
N GLN A 204 -33.58 -31.39 -9.74
CA GLN A 204 -34.01 -29.98 -9.70
C GLN A 204 -35.13 -29.70 -8.69
N GLN A 205 -34.91 -30.13 -7.45
CA GLN A 205 -35.86 -29.96 -6.37
C GLN A 205 -35.75 -28.56 -5.80
N SER A 206 -36.81 -27.74 -5.95
CA SER A 206 -36.85 -26.43 -5.30
C SER A 206 -36.93 -26.62 -3.79
N ARG A 207 -35.89 -26.17 -3.10
CA ARG A 207 -35.73 -26.34 -1.66
C ARG A 207 -35.02 -25.14 -1.04
N PHE A 208 -35.19 -24.96 0.25
CA PHE A 208 -34.34 -24.07 1.02
C PHE A 208 -33.91 -24.74 2.33
N ASN A 209 -32.66 -24.51 2.70
CA ASN A 209 -32.05 -25.01 3.91
C ASN A 209 -32.02 -23.89 4.94
N VAL A 210 -32.51 -24.18 6.14
CA VAL A 210 -32.57 -23.22 7.23
C VAL A 210 -31.41 -23.45 8.21
N PRO A 211 -30.83 -22.39 8.81
CA PRO A 211 -29.64 -22.49 9.67
C PRO A 211 -29.95 -22.95 11.11
N PHE A 212 -30.78 -24.00 11.23
CA PHE A 212 -31.26 -24.51 12.52
C PHE A 212 -30.93 -26.00 12.69
N SER A 213 -30.60 -26.38 13.91
CA SER A 213 -30.50 -27.77 14.33
C SER A 213 -31.71 -28.18 15.17
N ASN A 214 -31.89 -29.49 15.34
CA ASN A 214 -32.94 -30.06 16.18
C ASN A 214 -34.35 -29.61 15.76
N LEU A 215 -34.56 -29.38 14.46
CA LEU A 215 -35.84 -28.94 13.92
C LEU A 215 -36.92 -30.00 14.12
N VAL A 216 -37.93 -29.65 14.89
CA VAL A 216 -39.14 -30.45 15.08
C VAL A 216 -40.35 -29.65 14.61
N ALA A 217 -41.18 -30.26 13.77
CA ALA A 217 -42.50 -29.72 13.46
C ALA A 217 -43.56 -30.45 14.30
N GLY A 218 -44.31 -29.72 15.12
CA GLY A 218 -45.38 -30.24 15.99
C GLY A 218 -45.09 -30.15 17.51
N ASN A 219 -46.11 -30.42 18.33
CA ASN A 219 -46.07 -30.24 19.80
C ASN A 219 -45.20 -31.30 20.53
N CYS A 220 -43.86 -31.18 20.56
CA CYS A 220 -43.00 -31.96 21.48
C CYS A 220 -42.66 -31.06 22.72
N ALA A 221 -42.94 -31.51 23.96
CA ALA A 221 -42.71 -30.74 25.20
C ALA A 221 -41.38 -31.15 25.89
N THR A 222 -40.55 -30.18 26.32
CA THR A 222 -39.34 -30.43 27.13
C THR A 222 -39.24 -29.56 28.39
N ALA A 223 -38.62 -30.13 29.43
CA ALA A 223 -38.68 -29.74 30.85
C ALA A 223 -37.60 -28.72 31.30
N THR A 224 -37.93 -27.95 32.34
CA THR A 224 -37.12 -26.93 33.03
C THR A 224 -36.14 -27.49 34.08
N PRO A 225 -35.06 -26.75 34.38
CA PRO A 225 -34.49 -26.71 35.73
C PRO A 225 -34.58 -25.30 36.38
N GLU A 226 -35.04 -25.27 37.64
CA GLU A 226 -35.04 -24.11 38.54
C GLU A 226 -33.62 -23.71 38.99
N ASN A 227 -33.41 -22.41 39.23
CA ASN A 227 -32.55 -21.98 40.35
C ASN A 227 -33.08 -20.69 40.99
N THR A 228 -33.23 -20.76 42.32
CA THR A 228 -33.86 -19.77 43.19
C THR A 228 -32.93 -18.61 43.55
N ALA A 229 -33.40 -17.37 43.46
CA ALA A 229 -32.76 -16.18 44.01
C ALA A 229 -33.52 -15.66 45.25
N THR A 230 -32.80 -15.28 46.30
CA THR A 230 -33.30 -14.53 47.47
C THR A 230 -32.65 -13.12 47.52
N PRO A 231 -33.31 -12.08 48.11
CA PRO A 231 -33.03 -10.68 47.75
C PRO A 231 -32.33 -9.80 48.83
N GLY A 232 -31.58 -8.79 48.32
CA GLY A 232 -31.26 -7.47 48.93
C GLY A 232 -29.93 -7.34 49.71
N PRO A 233 -29.32 -6.13 49.86
CA PRO A 233 -29.91 -4.78 49.70
C PRO A 233 -29.08 -3.69 48.94
N THR A 234 -29.84 -2.73 48.42
CA THR A 234 -29.67 -1.26 48.27
C THR A 234 -28.29 -0.59 48.19
N ALA A 235 -28.12 0.20 47.12
CA ALA A 235 -27.02 1.12 46.84
C ALA A 235 -26.97 2.36 47.77
N THR A 236 -25.75 2.82 48.06
CA THR A 236 -25.43 4.16 48.60
C THR A 236 -24.26 4.74 47.78
N PRO A 237 -24.29 6.02 47.37
CA PRO A 237 -23.25 6.60 46.52
C PRO A 237 -22.04 7.03 47.36
N THR A 238 -20.82 6.73 46.89
CA THR A 238 -19.58 7.21 47.52
C THR A 238 -18.71 7.95 46.51
N VAL A 239 -18.54 9.24 46.83
CA VAL A 239 -17.53 10.24 46.47
C VAL A 239 -16.28 9.75 45.72
N PHE A 240 -15.97 10.45 44.62
CA PHE A 240 -14.73 10.35 43.84
C PHE A 240 -13.47 10.60 44.69
N GLN A 241 -12.51 9.68 44.62
CA GLN A 241 -11.11 9.92 44.95
C GLN A 241 -10.28 9.92 43.66
N THR A 242 -9.35 10.86 43.59
CA THR A 242 -8.37 11.10 42.52
C THR A 242 -7.48 9.87 42.29
N PRO A 243 -7.18 9.45 41.04
CA PRO A 243 -6.28 8.34 40.78
C PRO A 243 -4.84 8.69 41.17
N THR A 244 -4.19 7.77 41.87
CA THR A 244 -2.75 7.81 42.16
C THR A 244 -2.04 7.04 41.03
N ALA A 245 -1.01 7.63 40.44
CA ALA A 245 -0.21 6.98 39.39
C ALA A 245 0.42 5.68 39.91
N THR A 246 0.16 4.57 39.21
CA THR A 246 0.79 3.26 39.44
C THR A 246 2.04 3.17 38.54
N PRO A 247 3.18 2.67 39.02
CA PRO A 247 4.36 2.45 38.18
C PRO A 247 4.09 1.38 37.09
N LEU A 248 4.72 1.56 35.93
CA LEU A 248 4.76 0.63 34.78
C LEU A 248 5.03 -0.83 35.21
N PRO A 249 4.38 -1.83 34.58
CA PRO A 249 4.77 -3.22 34.74
C PRO A 249 6.21 -3.42 34.24
N SER A 250 7.04 -4.04 35.07
CA SER A 250 8.37 -4.52 34.70
C SER A 250 8.26 -5.67 33.69
N ALA A 251 9.17 -5.67 32.70
CA ALA A 251 9.36 -6.73 31.71
C ALA A 251 9.18 -8.14 32.29
N THR A 252 8.15 -8.84 31.83
CA THR A 252 7.95 -10.26 32.11
C THR A 252 8.91 -11.06 31.22
N PRO A 253 9.81 -11.91 31.77
CA PRO A 253 10.59 -12.82 30.94
C PRO A 253 9.65 -13.87 30.32
N LEU A 254 9.85 -14.20 29.04
CA LEU A 254 9.11 -15.24 28.34
C LEU A 254 9.13 -16.58 29.12
N PRO A 255 8.00 -17.29 29.24
CA PRO A 255 8.01 -18.72 29.52
C PRO A 255 8.56 -19.46 28.29
N THR A 256 9.40 -20.47 28.53
CA THR A 256 9.90 -21.38 27.49
C THR A 256 8.74 -22.12 26.82
N LEU A 257 8.64 -21.99 25.49
CA LEU A 257 7.71 -22.72 24.62
C LEU A 257 7.73 -24.23 24.89
N VAL A 258 6.56 -24.86 24.74
CA VAL A 258 6.41 -26.33 24.72
C VAL A 258 7.25 -26.88 23.56
N PRO A 259 8.00 -27.99 23.74
CA PRO A 259 8.84 -28.54 22.67
C PRO A 259 7.97 -28.91 21.48
N THR A 260 8.27 -28.32 20.32
CA THR A 260 7.76 -28.79 19.02
C THR A 260 8.23 -30.23 18.77
N PRO A 261 7.45 -31.06 18.05
CA PRO A 261 7.94 -32.31 17.51
C PRO A 261 9.26 -32.08 16.75
N ALA A 262 10.16 -33.07 16.76
CA ALA A 262 11.41 -32.94 16.00
C ALA A 262 11.10 -32.63 14.53
N PRO A 263 11.78 -31.65 13.90
CA PRO A 263 11.54 -31.32 12.50
C PRO A 263 11.74 -32.56 11.64
N VAL A 264 10.79 -32.83 10.75
CA VAL A 264 10.90 -33.94 9.80
C VAL A 264 11.99 -33.58 8.80
N SER A 265 13.10 -34.32 8.82
CA SER A 265 14.17 -34.09 7.85
C SER A 265 13.72 -34.54 6.47
N CYS A 266 14.00 -33.72 5.46
CA CYS A 266 13.75 -34.05 4.05
C CYS A 266 14.40 -35.37 3.58
N LEU A 267 15.40 -35.89 4.30
CA LEU A 267 16.04 -37.19 4.01
C LEU A 267 15.18 -38.42 4.39
N ASP A 268 14.08 -38.24 5.11
CA ASP A 268 13.19 -39.32 5.53
C ASP A 268 12.09 -39.66 4.50
N VAL A 269 12.08 -38.99 3.32
CA VAL A 269 11.02 -39.10 2.30
C VAL A 269 11.59 -39.44 0.90
N PRO A 270 10.90 -40.19 0.01
CA PRO A 270 11.53 -40.75 -1.19
C PRO A 270 11.84 -39.73 -2.33
N ASN A 271 13.12 -39.62 -2.68
CA ASN A 271 13.76 -39.43 -4.00
C ASN A 271 13.40 -38.26 -4.97
N THR A 272 12.60 -37.24 -4.60
CA THR A 272 12.34 -36.09 -5.52
C THR A 272 12.71 -34.71 -4.97
N ALA A 273 12.91 -34.56 -3.66
CA ALA A 273 13.28 -33.30 -3.03
C ALA A 273 14.81 -33.10 -2.99
N VAL A 274 15.24 -31.85 -3.15
CA VAL A 274 16.63 -31.39 -3.04
C VAL A 274 16.80 -30.67 -1.71
N ALA A 275 17.66 -31.23 -0.86
CA ALA A 275 17.96 -30.68 0.46
C ALA A 275 18.85 -29.43 0.41
N LEU A 276 18.49 -28.44 1.21
CA LEU A 276 19.27 -27.24 1.47
C LEU A 276 19.98 -27.35 2.83
N PRO A 277 20.94 -26.46 3.16
CA PRO A 277 21.39 -26.32 4.55
C PRO A 277 20.21 -26.13 5.50
N GLY A 278 20.17 -26.90 6.59
CA GLY A 278 19.01 -26.98 7.48
C GLY A 278 18.13 -28.20 7.18
N VAL A 279 16.81 -28.03 7.26
CA VAL A 279 15.80 -29.09 7.02
C VAL A 279 14.90 -28.82 5.82
N GLY A 280 14.90 -27.59 5.27
CA GLY A 280 14.08 -27.19 4.14
C GLY A 280 14.50 -27.79 2.79
N CYS A 281 13.54 -27.86 1.86
CA CYS A 281 13.64 -28.54 0.59
C CYS A 281 12.85 -27.86 -0.54
N TYR A 282 13.30 -28.11 -1.77
CA TYR A 282 12.58 -27.80 -3.01
C TYR A 282 12.59 -29.02 -3.93
N THR A 283 11.82 -29.03 -5.01
CA THR A 283 11.83 -30.11 -6.03
C THR A 283 12.38 -29.61 -7.37
N THR A 284 13.03 -30.48 -8.14
CA THR A 284 13.35 -30.23 -9.57
C THR A 284 12.46 -31.04 -10.51
N ILE A 285 11.45 -31.72 -9.96
CA ILE A 285 10.47 -32.47 -10.73
C ILE A 285 9.14 -31.76 -10.57
N LEU A 286 8.63 -31.23 -11.69
CA LEU A 286 7.31 -30.62 -11.75
C LEU A 286 6.24 -31.67 -11.34
N PRO A 287 5.45 -31.42 -10.30
CA PRO A 287 4.36 -32.30 -9.88
C PRO A 287 3.36 -32.66 -10.99
N ALA A 288 2.94 -33.92 -11.04
CA ALA A 288 2.01 -34.39 -12.07
C ALA A 288 0.59 -33.82 -11.87
N GLY A 289 0.16 -32.95 -12.78
CA GLY A 289 -1.21 -32.41 -12.81
C GLY A 289 -1.40 -31.06 -12.12
N GLU A 290 -0.33 -30.50 -11.54
CA GLU A 290 -0.37 -29.16 -10.98
C GLU A 290 -0.34 -28.09 -12.08
N LYS A 291 -1.17 -27.07 -11.89
CA LYS A 291 -1.43 -25.96 -12.81
C LYS A 291 -1.65 -24.69 -12.00
N SER A 292 -1.46 -23.53 -12.63
CA SER A 292 -2.01 -22.27 -12.13
C SER A 292 -3.50 -22.39 -11.83
N VAL A 293 -3.90 -21.94 -10.65
CA VAL A 293 -5.30 -21.87 -10.25
C VAL A 293 -5.84 -20.48 -10.58
N THR A 294 -6.43 -20.30 -11.76
CA THR A 294 -7.02 -19.01 -12.13
C THR A 294 -8.41 -18.85 -11.50
N PHE A 295 -8.58 -17.86 -10.61
CA PHE A 295 -9.87 -17.42 -10.07
C PHE A 295 -10.67 -16.50 -11.02
N TRP A 296 -10.22 -16.34 -12.27
CA TRP A 296 -10.92 -15.65 -13.36
C TRP A 296 -10.80 -16.47 -14.66
N PRO A 297 -11.82 -16.49 -15.55
CA PRO A 297 -11.75 -17.27 -16.78
C PRO A 297 -10.87 -16.57 -17.82
N ALA A 298 -9.56 -16.63 -17.63
CA ALA A 298 -8.59 -16.37 -18.69
C ALA A 298 -7.29 -17.15 -18.44
N VAL A 299 -6.95 -17.96 -19.43
CA VAL A 299 -5.67 -18.64 -19.68
C VAL A 299 -5.33 -19.91 -18.90
N ASP A 300 -6.32 -20.69 -18.50
CA ASP A 300 -6.15 -22.15 -18.42
C ASP A 300 -6.15 -22.70 -19.86
N ASN A 301 -5.05 -22.51 -20.58
CA ASN A 301 -4.95 -22.91 -21.98
C ASN A 301 -4.18 -24.24 -22.07
N PRO A 302 -4.84 -25.38 -22.37
CA PRO A 302 -4.22 -26.71 -22.41
C PRO A 302 -3.22 -26.93 -23.57
N GLY A 303 -2.52 -25.88 -23.99
CA GLY A 303 -1.44 -25.86 -24.98
C GLY A 303 -0.28 -24.91 -24.63
N TYR A 304 -0.18 -24.41 -23.40
CA TYR A 304 0.98 -23.61 -22.97
C TYR A 304 2.23 -24.51 -22.92
N SER A 305 3.25 -24.18 -23.72
CA SER A 305 4.60 -24.71 -23.53
C SER A 305 5.38 -23.66 -22.75
N PRO A 306 6.19 -24.05 -21.75
CA PRO A 306 7.10 -23.12 -21.08
C PRO A 306 7.89 -22.34 -22.14
N ALA A 307 7.92 -21.02 -22.02
CA ALA A 307 8.70 -20.22 -22.95
C ALA A 307 10.19 -20.59 -22.81
N THR A 308 10.96 -20.40 -23.88
CA THR A 308 12.41 -20.68 -23.85
C THR A 308 13.19 -19.37 -23.97
N PRO A 309 14.32 -19.22 -23.26
CA PRO A 309 15.18 -18.07 -23.40
C PRO A 309 15.78 -17.94 -24.81
N LYS A 310 15.68 -16.75 -25.41
CA LYS A 310 16.27 -16.36 -26.69
C LYS A 310 17.66 -15.77 -26.45
N ILE A 311 18.65 -16.62 -26.27
CA ILE A 311 20.05 -16.22 -26.04
C ILE A 311 20.98 -16.69 -27.16
N THR A 312 22.09 -15.97 -27.37
CA THR A 312 23.15 -16.42 -28.29
C THR A 312 24.04 -17.46 -27.61
N THR A 313 24.99 -18.01 -28.36
CA THR A 313 26.03 -18.88 -27.81
C THR A 313 27.11 -18.13 -27.01
N ASN A 314 27.16 -16.80 -27.11
CA ASN A 314 28.11 -15.97 -26.35
C ASN A 314 27.57 -15.57 -24.97
N TYR A 315 26.25 -15.64 -24.81
CA TYR A 315 25.58 -15.36 -23.54
C TYR A 315 26.11 -16.27 -22.44
N SER A 316 26.55 -15.68 -21.33
CA SER A 316 27.17 -16.41 -20.22
C SER A 316 26.69 -15.99 -18.82
N GLY A 317 25.84 -14.96 -18.72
CA GLY A 317 25.23 -14.54 -17.45
C GLY A 317 24.05 -15.42 -17.02
N PRO A 318 23.56 -15.29 -15.78
CA PRO A 318 22.30 -15.87 -15.35
C PRO A 318 21.11 -15.35 -16.17
N LEU A 319 20.03 -16.11 -16.27
CA LEU A 319 18.86 -15.73 -17.07
C LEU A 319 18.05 -14.64 -16.36
N GLN A 320 18.16 -13.40 -16.85
CA GLN A 320 17.40 -12.28 -16.32
C GLN A 320 15.95 -12.25 -16.83
N THR A 321 15.04 -11.94 -15.92
CA THR A 321 13.59 -11.73 -16.14
C THR A 321 13.16 -10.47 -15.41
N ASN A 322 11.89 -10.06 -15.50
CA ASN A 322 11.35 -8.95 -14.69
C ASN A 322 12.15 -7.65 -14.89
N ASP A 323 12.41 -7.31 -16.14
CA ASP A 323 13.25 -6.19 -16.52
C ASP A 323 12.61 -5.41 -17.68
N TRP A 324 13.06 -4.18 -17.94
CA TRP A 324 12.51 -3.31 -18.99
C TRP A 324 12.74 -3.85 -20.41
N TRP A 325 13.63 -4.84 -20.56
CA TRP A 325 14.03 -5.48 -21.81
C TRP A 325 13.69 -6.97 -21.91
N SER A 326 13.00 -7.55 -20.92
CA SER A 326 12.77 -9.02 -20.87
C SER A 326 12.05 -9.61 -22.09
N SER A 327 11.31 -8.81 -22.85
CA SER A 327 10.70 -9.28 -24.10
C SER A 327 11.73 -9.70 -25.18
N LEU A 328 12.98 -9.23 -25.07
CA LEU A 328 14.10 -9.69 -25.93
C LEU A 328 14.58 -11.08 -25.59
N ILE A 329 14.59 -11.47 -24.33
CA ILE A 329 15.03 -12.82 -23.93
C ILE A 329 13.86 -13.82 -23.99
N TRP A 330 12.61 -13.37 -24.08
CA TRP A 330 11.45 -14.26 -24.01
C TRP A 330 10.89 -14.67 -25.38
N ASP A 331 10.85 -15.98 -25.70
CA ASP A 331 10.12 -16.49 -26.89
C ASP A 331 8.63 -16.70 -26.57
N TRP A 332 7.85 -15.64 -26.71
CA TRP A 332 6.44 -15.62 -26.36
C TRP A 332 5.56 -16.24 -27.46
N ASN A 333 5.06 -17.46 -27.24
CA ASN A 333 4.09 -18.12 -28.11
C ASN A 333 2.75 -18.30 -27.38
N GLN A 334 1.95 -17.26 -27.32
CA GLN A 334 0.62 -17.36 -26.72
C GLN A 334 -0.32 -18.15 -27.65
N GLY A 335 -0.69 -19.35 -27.25
CA GLY A 335 -1.81 -20.09 -27.84
C GLY A 335 -3.20 -19.50 -27.50
N ALA A 336 -3.28 -18.32 -26.87
CA ALA A 336 -4.53 -17.70 -26.43
C ALA A 336 -5.15 -16.81 -27.52
N ALA A 337 -6.47 -16.90 -27.70
CA ALA A 337 -7.21 -16.14 -28.72
C ALA A 337 -7.17 -14.60 -28.52
N SER A 338 -6.82 -14.14 -27.32
CA SER A 338 -6.71 -12.73 -26.92
C SER A 338 -5.28 -12.16 -26.99
N ALA A 339 -4.27 -13.00 -27.23
CA ALA A 339 -2.89 -12.56 -27.19
C ALA A 339 -2.39 -12.05 -28.55
N PRO A 340 -1.44 -11.09 -28.57
CA PRO A 340 -0.79 -10.70 -29.81
C PRO A 340 -0.10 -11.93 -30.47
N PRO A 341 -0.01 -11.97 -31.81
CA PRO A 341 0.69 -13.03 -32.53
C PRO A 341 2.11 -13.22 -31.99
N ARG A 342 2.62 -14.47 -32.03
CA ARG A 342 4.01 -14.77 -31.66
C ARG A 342 4.96 -13.73 -32.26
N GLU A 343 5.71 -13.05 -31.38
CA GLU A 343 6.69 -12.04 -31.75
C GLU A 343 8.10 -12.60 -31.43
N PRO A 344 8.83 -13.14 -32.41
CA PRO A 344 10.13 -13.76 -32.17
C PRO A 344 11.27 -12.75 -31.92
N HIS A 345 10.96 -11.44 -31.91
CA HIS A 345 11.93 -10.37 -31.74
C HIS A 345 11.78 -9.71 -30.37
N SER A 346 11.06 -8.60 -30.25
CA SER A 346 10.73 -7.99 -28.95
C SER A 346 9.38 -7.29 -28.98
N GLN A 347 8.80 -7.05 -27.81
CA GLN A 347 7.82 -5.99 -27.66
C GLN A 347 8.51 -4.63 -27.59
N ILE A 348 7.74 -3.56 -27.39
CA ILE A 348 8.29 -2.22 -27.28
C ILE A 348 9.00 -2.10 -25.92
N MET A 349 10.26 -1.68 -25.94
CA MET A 349 11.11 -1.47 -24.78
C MET A 349 11.38 0.03 -24.60
N HIS A 350 11.63 0.44 -23.34
CA HIS A 350 11.74 1.84 -22.95
C HIS A 350 13.04 2.16 -22.17
N PRO A 351 14.23 1.95 -22.75
CA PRO A 351 15.50 2.39 -22.15
C PRO A 351 15.64 3.91 -22.25
N HIS A 352 14.85 4.66 -21.47
CA HIS A 352 14.73 6.11 -21.61
C HIS A 352 16.09 6.81 -21.82
N PRO A 353 16.19 7.74 -22.79
CA PRO A 353 15.08 8.47 -23.42
C PRO A 353 14.41 7.77 -24.62
N PHE A 354 14.93 6.64 -25.09
CA PHE A 354 14.38 5.96 -26.27
C PHE A 354 13.16 5.10 -25.93
N SER A 355 12.29 4.92 -26.93
CA SER A 355 11.48 3.71 -27.06
C SER A 355 11.87 2.98 -28.34
N MET A 356 11.97 1.67 -28.26
CA MET A 356 12.50 0.86 -29.36
C MET A 356 11.85 -0.52 -29.45
N GLN A 357 11.96 -1.14 -30.63
CA GLN A 357 11.43 -2.48 -30.86
C GLN A 357 12.29 -3.24 -31.86
N ALA A 358 12.73 -4.43 -31.49
CA ALA A 358 13.42 -5.35 -32.39
C ALA A 358 12.43 -5.96 -33.39
N ARG A 359 12.85 -6.09 -34.65
CA ARG A 359 12.13 -6.75 -35.75
C ARG A 359 13.09 -7.58 -36.59
N SER A 360 12.56 -8.41 -37.49
CA SER A 360 13.38 -9.27 -38.36
C SER A 360 14.40 -8.49 -39.16
N ASP A 361 14.07 -7.27 -39.56
CA ASP A 361 14.92 -6.43 -40.39
C ASP A 361 15.59 -5.28 -39.63
N GLY A 362 15.76 -5.39 -38.30
CA GLY A 362 16.58 -4.49 -37.49
C GLY A 362 15.89 -3.88 -36.27
N LEU A 363 16.43 -2.76 -35.77
CA LEU A 363 15.95 -2.09 -34.56
C LEU A 363 15.21 -0.80 -34.91
N ARG A 364 13.93 -0.73 -34.52
CA ARG A 364 13.11 0.49 -34.61
C ARG A 364 13.44 1.42 -33.45
N LEU A 365 13.64 2.70 -33.71
CA LEU A 365 13.90 3.70 -32.69
C LEU A 365 12.93 4.88 -32.76
N SER A 366 12.61 5.40 -31.60
CA SER A 366 11.74 6.55 -31.41
C SER A 366 12.07 7.27 -30.10
N TYR A 367 11.78 8.56 -30.05
CA TYR A 367 11.99 9.44 -28.90
C TYR A 367 10.97 10.57 -29.01
N THR A 368 10.12 10.74 -28.00
CA THR A 368 9.05 11.74 -27.98
C THR A 368 9.36 12.79 -26.93
N ARG A 369 9.08 14.07 -27.25
CA ARG A 369 9.34 15.21 -26.35
C ARG A 369 8.11 15.68 -25.57
N GLU A 370 6.93 15.24 -25.98
CA GLU A 370 5.64 15.66 -25.42
C GLU A 370 4.91 14.49 -24.77
N ILE A 371 4.47 14.70 -23.53
CA ILE A 371 3.59 13.78 -22.82
C ILE A 371 2.16 14.02 -23.31
N GLN A 372 1.42 12.96 -23.54
CA GLN A 372 0.06 12.99 -24.03
C GLN A 372 -0.86 12.41 -22.96
N ALA A 373 -2.03 13.02 -22.76
CA ALA A 373 -3.09 12.41 -21.98
C ALA A 373 -4.07 11.69 -22.90
N GLY A 374 -4.52 10.54 -22.45
CA GLY A 374 -5.63 9.82 -23.05
C GLY A 374 -6.53 9.19 -21.99
N THR A 375 -7.72 8.80 -22.40
CA THR A 375 -8.54 7.82 -21.67
C THR A 375 -8.44 6.52 -22.46
N ASN A 376 -7.75 5.52 -21.93
CA ASN A 376 -7.68 4.20 -22.53
C ASN A 376 -8.38 3.19 -21.62
N THR A 377 -8.95 2.16 -22.22
CA THR A 377 -9.37 0.95 -21.49
C THR A 377 -8.11 0.26 -20.99
N ALA A 378 -7.99 0.04 -19.68
CA ALA A 378 -7.04 -0.90 -19.12
C ALA A 378 -7.25 -2.28 -19.78
N PRO A 379 -6.24 -3.18 -19.79
CA PRO A 379 -6.34 -4.50 -20.40
C PRO A 379 -7.53 -5.35 -19.89
N SER A 380 -8.08 -5.02 -18.71
CA SER A 380 -9.24 -5.65 -18.07
C SER A 380 -10.60 -5.00 -18.38
N GLY A 381 -10.67 -4.01 -19.28
CA GLY A 381 -11.93 -3.37 -19.68
C GLY A 381 -12.42 -2.24 -18.78
N ALA A 382 -11.69 -1.92 -17.70
CA ALA A 382 -11.90 -0.74 -16.87
C ALA A 382 -11.39 0.53 -17.59
N VAL A 383 -12.17 1.62 -17.61
CA VAL A 383 -11.79 2.90 -18.24
C VAL A 383 -11.32 3.87 -17.17
N THR A 384 -10.06 4.32 -17.26
CA THR A 384 -9.53 5.37 -16.37
C THR A 384 -8.47 6.23 -17.09
N GLY A 385 -8.04 7.34 -16.48
CA GLY A 385 -7.16 8.30 -17.15
C GLY A 385 -5.69 7.83 -17.23
N TYR A 386 -5.06 8.23 -18.32
CA TYR A 386 -3.74 7.74 -18.74
C TYR A 386 -2.85 8.90 -19.13
N ALA A 387 -1.58 8.88 -18.73
CA ALA A 387 -0.56 9.78 -19.26
C ALA A 387 0.64 8.98 -19.73
N ASN A 388 1.04 9.23 -20.97
CA ASN A 388 2.14 8.51 -21.58
C ASN A 388 2.90 9.36 -22.59
N TYR A 389 4.11 8.91 -22.89
CA TYR A 389 4.68 9.25 -24.19
C TYR A 389 3.88 8.49 -25.24
N LEU A 390 3.27 9.19 -26.18
CA LEU A 390 2.90 8.59 -27.45
C LEU A 390 4.20 8.14 -28.12
N LEU A 391 4.61 6.92 -27.84
CA LEU A 391 5.39 6.10 -28.73
C LEU A 391 4.57 4.85 -28.99
N PRO A 392 4.51 4.47 -30.25
CA PRO A 392 3.24 4.13 -30.88
C PRO A 392 2.88 2.69 -30.64
N GLY A 393 1.58 2.40 -30.79
CA GLY A 393 1.21 1.10 -31.33
C GLY A 393 1.89 0.82 -32.69
N PRO A 394 1.48 -0.20 -33.43
CA PRO A 394 2.03 -0.47 -34.76
C PRO A 394 2.05 0.80 -35.66
N GLY A 395 3.22 1.44 -35.90
CA GLY A 395 3.40 2.46 -36.96
C GLY A 395 4.03 3.85 -36.69
N ALA A 396 4.60 4.20 -35.52
CA ALA A 396 5.30 5.50 -35.33
C ALA A 396 6.79 5.39 -34.91
N GLU A 397 7.49 4.40 -35.45
CA GLU A 397 8.95 4.43 -35.48
C GLU A 397 9.42 5.75 -36.16
N HIS A 398 10.53 6.35 -35.72
CA HIS A 398 11.09 7.53 -36.42
C HIS A 398 12.11 7.09 -37.47
N LEU A 399 12.94 6.13 -37.05
CA LEU A 399 13.96 5.53 -37.86
C LEU A 399 14.11 4.05 -37.49
N LYS A 400 14.66 3.27 -38.42
CA LYS A 400 15.07 1.91 -38.19
C LYS A 400 16.51 1.72 -38.66
N VAL A 401 17.36 1.19 -37.78
CA VAL A 401 18.73 0.80 -38.13
C VAL A 401 18.71 -0.65 -38.59
N THR A 402 19.29 -0.91 -39.77
CA THR A 402 19.35 -2.24 -40.38
C THR A 402 20.69 -2.46 -41.08
N VAL A 403 20.95 -3.71 -41.45
CA VAL A 403 22.00 -4.10 -42.39
C VAL A 403 21.35 -4.48 -43.73
N THR A 404 22.00 -4.13 -44.84
CA THR A 404 21.45 -4.38 -46.19
C THR A 404 21.14 -5.86 -46.39
N GLY A 405 19.86 -6.20 -46.53
CA GLY A 405 19.42 -7.59 -46.73
C GLY A 405 18.92 -8.30 -45.48
N MET A 406 19.15 -7.71 -44.30
CA MET A 406 18.82 -8.29 -42.99
C MET A 406 17.37 -8.77 -42.91
N ASN A 407 17.19 -10.06 -42.61
CA ASN A 407 15.90 -10.66 -42.29
C ASN A 407 16.08 -11.84 -41.33
N ALA A 408 16.39 -11.53 -40.06
CA ALA A 408 16.60 -12.49 -39.00
C ALA A 408 15.30 -13.21 -38.62
N ALA A 409 15.39 -14.51 -38.30
CA ALA A 409 14.22 -15.30 -37.89
C ALA A 409 13.75 -14.97 -36.46
N ASN A 410 14.67 -14.52 -35.61
CA ASN A 410 14.42 -14.05 -34.24
C ASN A 410 15.46 -12.97 -33.87
N THR A 411 15.27 -12.34 -32.72
CA THR A 411 16.28 -11.51 -32.08
C THR A 411 16.61 -12.15 -30.73
N ARG A 412 17.89 -12.21 -30.39
CA ARG A 412 18.39 -12.86 -29.17
C ARG A 412 19.18 -11.87 -28.32
N VAL A 413 19.31 -12.16 -27.04
CA VAL A 413 20.23 -11.44 -26.15
C VAL A 413 21.62 -12.05 -26.29
N ASP A 414 22.60 -11.21 -26.60
CA ASP A 414 24.02 -11.60 -26.69
C ASP A 414 24.74 -11.42 -25.35
N ASP A 415 24.43 -10.31 -24.67
CA ASP A 415 25.00 -9.95 -23.37
C ASP A 415 24.10 -8.96 -22.64
N TYR A 416 24.29 -8.82 -21.32
CA TYR A 416 23.64 -7.80 -20.50
C TYR A 416 24.48 -7.47 -19.26
N SER A 417 24.20 -6.32 -18.66
CA SER A 417 24.74 -5.86 -17.38
C SER A 417 23.62 -5.16 -16.60
N ASP A 418 23.92 -4.49 -15.49
CA ASP A 418 22.89 -4.08 -14.52
C ASP A 418 21.76 -3.20 -15.08
N TRP A 419 22.03 -2.35 -16.07
CA TRP A 419 20.97 -1.55 -16.72
C TRP A 419 21.18 -1.37 -18.24
N ALA A 420 21.96 -2.26 -18.87
CA ALA A 420 22.20 -2.28 -20.31
C ALA A 420 22.14 -3.69 -20.89
N VAL A 421 21.64 -3.81 -22.12
CA VAL A 421 21.48 -5.08 -22.85
C VAL A 421 22.02 -4.97 -24.27
N THR A 422 22.56 -6.07 -24.80
CA THR A 422 22.98 -6.22 -26.19
C THR A 422 22.06 -7.18 -26.94
N ALA A 423 21.28 -6.64 -27.87
CA ALA A 423 20.43 -7.42 -28.78
C ALA A 423 21.22 -7.88 -30.02
N TYR A 424 20.88 -9.05 -30.56
CA TYR A 424 21.59 -9.70 -31.67
C TYR A 424 20.63 -10.21 -32.76
N TRP A 425 21.00 -9.95 -34.01
CA TRP A 425 20.34 -10.42 -35.24
C TRP A 425 21.31 -11.21 -36.12
N GLU A 426 20.83 -12.30 -36.72
CA GLU A 426 21.51 -13.01 -37.80
C GLU A 426 20.52 -13.53 -38.84
N ASP A 427 20.91 -13.50 -40.10
CA ASP A 427 20.18 -14.12 -41.22
C ASP A 427 21.03 -15.14 -42.01
N GLY A 428 22.17 -15.52 -41.43
CA GLY A 428 23.14 -16.46 -41.98
C GLY A 428 24.25 -15.82 -42.82
N ALA A 429 23.98 -14.70 -43.50
CA ALA A 429 24.99 -13.97 -44.28
C ALA A 429 25.53 -12.76 -43.51
N ASP A 430 24.66 -12.06 -42.80
CA ASP A 430 24.95 -10.83 -42.09
C ASP A 430 24.60 -10.96 -40.60
N THR A 431 25.29 -10.18 -39.76
CA THR A 431 24.96 -10.05 -38.33
C THR A 431 24.87 -8.59 -37.95
N MET A 432 24.08 -8.29 -36.91
CA MET A 432 24.02 -6.98 -36.28
C MET A 432 23.85 -7.15 -34.77
N THR A 433 24.54 -6.33 -33.98
CA THR A 433 24.24 -6.14 -32.56
C THR A 433 23.87 -4.70 -32.26
N ALA A 434 23.11 -4.50 -31.20
CA ALA A 434 22.75 -3.19 -30.68
C ALA A 434 22.81 -3.19 -29.13
N THR A 435 23.67 -2.35 -28.56
CA THR A 435 23.78 -2.15 -27.10
C THR A 435 23.10 -0.85 -26.69
N PHE A 436 22.21 -0.94 -25.71
CA PHE A 436 21.42 0.17 -25.16
C PHE A 436 20.99 -0.12 -23.72
N GLY A 437 20.58 0.92 -22.99
CA GLY A 437 20.28 0.81 -21.57
C GLY A 437 19.61 2.06 -21.03
N HIS A 438 19.07 1.97 -19.82
CA HIS A 438 18.49 3.14 -19.15
C HIS A 438 19.51 4.27 -19.03
N GLY A 439 19.05 5.49 -19.30
CA GLY A 439 19.88 6.68 -19.23
C GLY A 439 20.91 6.80 -20.34
N LEU A 440 21.04 5.84 -21.26
CA LEU A 440 21.96 5.97 -22.38
C LEU A 440 21.30 6.77 -23.51
N PRO A 441 21.81 7.97 -23.84
CA PRO A 441 21.26 8.77 -24.93
C PRO A 441 21.77 8.29 -26.31
N TYR A 442 22.50 7.16 -26.33
CA TYR A 442 23.04 6.48 -27.50
C TYR A 442 22.53 5.04 -27.60
N VAL A 443 22.45 4.54 -28.83
CA VAL A 443 22.42 3.12 -29.14
C VAL A 443 23.65 2.79 -29.98
N PHE A 444 24.40 1.78 -29.56
CA PHE A 444 25.68 1.39 -30.15
C PHE A 444 25.52 0.14 -30.99
N PHE A 445 25.88 0.19 -32.27
CA PHE A 445 25.72 -0.92 -33.20
C PHE A 445 27.06 -1.48 -33.65
N HIS A 446 27.11 -2.81 -33.80
CA HIS A 446 28.13 -3.52 -34.58
C HIS A 446 27.47 -4.36 -35.67
N LYS A 447 28.19 -4.67 -36.74
CA LYS A 447 27.70 -5.56 -37.80
C LYS A 447 28.81 -6.39 -38.44
N THR A 448 28.42 -7.50 -39.06
CA THR A 448 29.23 -8.16 -40.09
C THR A 448 28.47 -8.19 -41.41
N GLY A 449 29.22 -8.19 -42.52
CA GLY A 449 28.63 -8.27 -43.86
C GLY A 449 28.13 -6.92 -44.42
N GLY A 450 26.87 -6.85 -44.86
CA GLY A 450 26.26 -5.77 -45.63
C GLY A 450 26.41 -4.36 -45.05
N ALA A 451 26.07 -3.32 -45.83
CA ALA A 451 26.17 -1.93 -45.36
C ALA A 451 25.05 -1.59 -44.35
N TYR A 452 25.33 -0.68 -43.40
CA TYR A 452 24.27 -0.10 -42.57
C TYR A 452 23.33 0.74 -43.43
N VAL A 453 22.03 0.61 -43.17
CA VAL A 453 20.99 1.45 -43.75
C VAL A 453 20.12 1.97 -42.62
N ILE A 454 19.91 3.28 -42.58
CA ILE A 454 18.96 3.93 -41.69
C ILE A 454 17.72 4.23 -42.52
N ARG A 455 16.62 3.53 -42.22
CA ARG A 455 15.33 3.72 -42.89
C ARG A 455 14.50 4.71 -42.09
N LEU A 456 14.17 5.83 -42.70
CA LEU A 456 13.28 6.83 -42.11
C LEU A 456 11.83 6.53 -42.51
N VAL A 457 10.87 6.97 -41.71
CA VAL A 457 9.44 6.84 -42.06
C VAL A 457 8.89 8.04 -42.82
N ALA A 458 9.58 9.18 -42.73
CA ALA A 458 9.22 10.42 -43.40
C ALA A 458 10.50 11.17 -43.81
N THR A 459 10.36 12.06 -44.80
CA THR A 459 11.48 12.90 -45.25
C THR A 459 12.04 13.69 -44.07
N PRO A 460 13.36 13.64 -43.80
CA PRO A 460 13.96 14.33 -42.65
C PRO A 460 14.00 15.85 -42.84
N ASN A 461 13.89 16.60 -41.74
CA ASN A 461 14.12 18.05 -41.69
C ASN A 461 15.50 18.37 -41.09
N ASP A 462 15.96 19.62 -41.25
CA ASP A 462 17.18 20.17 -40.64
C ASP A 462 18.44 19.28 -40.82
N VAL A 463 18.59 18.68 -41.99
CA VAL A 463 19.67 17.71 -42.25
C VAL A 463 21.04 18.39 -42.19
N VAL A 464 21.94 17.80 -41.40
CA VAL A 464 23.37 18.13 -41.35
C VAL A 464 24.14 16.88 -41.77
N ASN A 465 24.99 16.99 -42.78
CA ASN A 465 25.83 15.89 -43.26
C ASN A 465 27.27 16.37 -43.41
N ASN A 466 28.11 16.00 -42.44
CA ASN A 466 29.50 16.45 -42.31
C ASN A 466 30.46 15.25 -42.34
N GLY A 467 30.35 14.40 -43.36
CA GLY A 467 31.21 13.21 -43.51
C GLY A 467 30.78 12.10 -42.56
N ALA A 468 31.53 11.89 -41.48
CA ALA A 468 31.24 10.84 -40.49
C ALA A 468 30.00 11.12 -39.62
N VAL A 469 29.49 12.36 -39.62
CA VAL A 469 28.32 12.78 -38.82
C VAL A 469 27.13 13.09 -39.73
N PHE A 470 25.99 12.48 -39.45
CA PHE A 470 24.71 12.79 -40.09
C PHE A 470 23.64 13.05 -39.05
N ALA A 471 23.06 14.25 -39.01
CA ALA A 471 22.03 14.61 -38.05
C ALA A 471 20.77 15.12 -38.75
N PHE A 472 19.61 14.84 -38.18
CA PHE A 472 18.32 15.21 -38.76
C PHE A 472 17.22 15.31 -37.71
N THR A 473 16.16 16.03 -38.06
CA THR A 473 14.94 16.15 -37.27
C THR A 473 13.85 15.28 -37.90
N ALA A 474 13.22 14.40 -37.12
CA ALA A 474 12.15 13.53 -37.58
C ALA A 474 10.85 14.32 -37.84
N SER A 475 10.26 14.17 -39.02
CA SER A 475 9.08 14.94 -39.45
C SER A 475 7.74 14.47 -38.90
N ASN A 476 7.67 13.23 -38.42
CA ASN A 476 6.44 12.60 -37.93
C ASN A 476 6.22 12.77 -36.41
N ASN A 477 7.11 13.48 -35.71
CA ASN A 477 6.99 13.68 -34.27
C ASN A 477 7.66 14.98 -33.81
N MET A 478 6.94 16.10 -33.99
CA MET A 478 7.12 17.40 -33.32
C MET A 478 8.57 17.87 -33.04
N GLY A 479 9.53 17.53 -33.89
CA GLY A 479 10.91 18.02 -33.76
C GLY A 479 11.91 17.10 -33.04
N ALA A 480 11.64 15.79 -32.86
CA ALA A 480 12.64 14.87 -32.31
C ALA A 480 13.92 14.85 -33.16
N ARG A 481 15.08 15.11 -32.53
CA ARG A 481 16.38 15.26 -33.19
C ARG A 481 17.23 14.01 -32.99
N TYR A 482 17.87 13.54 -34.06
CA TYR A 482 18.82 12.44 -34.04
C TYR A 482 20.16 12.82 -34.66
N ALA A 483 21.22 12.14 -34.23
CA ALA A 483 22.53 12.15 -34.88
C ALA A 483 23.08 10.73 -35.03
N LEU A 484 23.73 10.50 -36.16
CA LEU A 484 24.39 9.26 -36.55
C LEU A 484 25.90 9.54 -36.59
N PHE A 485 26.67 8.76 -35.84
CA PHE A 485 28.11 8.89 -35.74
C PHE A 485 28.77 7.62 -36.27
N ALA A 486 29.43 7.79 -37.42
CA ALA A 486 30.10 6.72 -38.13
C ALA A 486 31.64 6.83 -37.98
N PRO A 487 32.38 5.80 -38.40
CA PRO A 487 33.83 5.82 -38.43
C PRO A 487 34.39 7.00 -39.25
N THR A 488 35.47 7.63 -38.79
CA THR A 488 36.16 8.68 -39.55
C THR A 488 36.49 8.23 -40.98
N GLY A 489 36.19 9.10 -41.95
CA GLY A 489 36.32 8.79 -43.40
C GLY A 489 35.05 8.23 -44.04
N SER A 490 33.99 8.00 -43.28
CA SER A 490 32.69 7.60 -43.80
C SER A 490 31.98 8.71 -44.57
N THR A 491 31.08 8.32 -45.48
CA THR A 491 30.15 9.20 -46.18
C THR A 491 28.76 8.58 -46.21
N TRP A 492 27.74 9.37 -46.55
CA TRP A 492 26.34 8.93 -46.57
C TRP A 492 25.73 9.09 -47.95
N THR A 493 24.95 8.10 -48.39
CA THR A 493 24.11 8.20 -49.59
C THR A 493 22.65 8.12 -49.20
N GLN A 494 21.87 9.13 -49.56
CA GLN A 494 20.43 9.13 -49.33
C GLN A 494 19.69 8.80 -50.63
N ASP A 495 18.87 7.75 -50.60
CA ASP A 495 17.94 7.37 -51.67
C ASP A 495 16.52 7.31 -51.09
N GLY A 496 15.73 8.34 -51.38
CA GLY A 496 14.42 8.55 -50.75
C GLY A 496 14.53 8.62 -49.22
N LEU A 497 13.92 7.65 -48.54
CA LEU A 497 13.91 7.53 -47.08
C LEU A 497 15.03 6.64 -46.52
N ASN A 498 15.86 6.05 -47.38
CA ASN A 498 16.98 5.23 -46.96
C ASN A 498 18.26 6.06 -46.94
N ILE A 499 18.98 6.04 -45.82
CA ILE A 499 20.31 6.62 -45.67
C ILE A 499 21.30 5.47 -45.51
N THR A 500 22.11 5.23 -46.54
CA THR A 500 23.12 4.18 -46.55
C THR A 500 24.46 4.74 -46.10
N LEU A 501 25.10 4.06 -45.15
CA LEU A 501 26.45 4.37 -44.69
C LEU A 501 27.49 3.75 -45.61
N ASN A 502 28.32 4.59 -46.24
CA ASN A 502 29.50 4.17 -46.97
C ASN A 502 30.73 4.32 -46.05
N ALA A 503 31.00 3.29 -45.26
CA ALA A 503 32.13 3.26 -44.34
C ALA A 503 33.43 2.77 -45.01
N PRO A 504 34.61 3.14 -44.48
CA PRO A 504 35.88 2.53 -44.89
C PRO A 504 35.89 1.00 -44.74
N VAL A 505 36.71 0.33 -45.55
CA VAL A 505 36.88 -1.13 -45.47
C VAL A 505 37.33 -1.54 -44.07
N GLY A 506 36.64 -2.50 -43.47
CA GLY A 506 36.91 -3.01 -42.13
C GLY A 506 36.26 -2.23 -40.99
N ALA A 507 35.55 -1.14 -41.29
CA ALA A 507 34.80 -0.40 -40.29
C ALA A 507 33.38 -0.97 -40.14
N ASP A 508 32.97 -1.21 -38.90
CA ASP A 508 31.85 -2.11 -38.57
C ASP A 508 30.91 -1.57 -37.48
N TYR A 509 31.11 -0.33 -37.02
CA TYR A 509 30.32 0.28 -35.95
C TYR A 509 29.52 1.50 -36.40
N LEU A 510 28.46 1.81 -35.65
CA LEU A 510 27.63 3.00 -35.78
C LEU A 510 27.06 3.37 -34.40
N ALA A 511 27.11 4.63 -34.01
CA ALA A 511 26.34 5.13 -32.86
C ALA A 511 25.17 6.01 -33.33
N VAL A 512 24.01 5.82 -32.71
CA VAL A 512 22.80 6.63 -32.95
C VAL A 512 22.40 7.32 -31.66
N ALA A 513 22.26 8.65 -31.68
CA ALA A 513 21.88 9.43 -30.51
C ALA A 513 20.53 10.12 -30.67
N ALA A 514 19.77 10.21 -29.58
CA ALA A 514 18.64 11.14 -29.44
C ALA A 514 19.15 12.44 -28.83
N LEU A 515 18.93 13.58 -29.50
CA LEU A 515 19.43 14.88 -29.05
C LEU A 515 18.31 15.65 -28.32
N PRO A 516 18.60 16.35 -27.19
CA PRO A 516 17.64 17.18 -26.46
C PRO A 516 17.12 18.39 -27.24
N ASP A 517 17.88 18.92 -28.19
CA ASP A 517 17.53 20.06 -29.05
C ASP A 517 18.21 19.93 -30.43
N ASN A 518 18.03 20.93 -31.31
CA ASN A 518 18.60 20.96 -32.65
C ASN A 518 19.76 21.96 -32.82
N THR A 519 20.37 22.42 -31.73
CA THR A 519 21.47 23.39 -31.75
C THR A 519 22.77 22.75 -32.26
N ALA A 520 23.67 23.59 -32.78
CA ALA A 520 24.98 23.11 -33.25
C ALA A 520 25.88 22.70 -32.07
N GLU A 521 25.72 23.38 -30.94
CA GLU A 521 26.41 23.13 -29.69
C GLU A 521 26.06 21.74 -29.13
N THR A 522 24.78 21.38 -29.09
CA THR A 522 24.33 20.04 -28.68
C THR A 522 24.84 18.97 -29.65
N LEU A 523 24.79 19.19 -30.97
CA LEU A 523 25.35 18.23 -31.93
C LEU A 523 26.86 18.01 -31.73
N GLU A 524 27.61 19.09 -31.50
CA GLU A 524 29.05 19.00 -31.25
C GLU A 524 29.35 18.31 -29.92
N LEU A 525 28.61 18.61 -28.85
CA LEU A 525 28.73 17.89 -27.57
C LEU A 525 28.53 16.39 -27.78
N PHE A 526 27.46 15.97 -28.44
CA PHE A 526 27.22 14.55 -28.69
C PHE A 526 28.33 13.93 -29.56
N ARG A 527 28.80 14.64 -30.59
CA ARG A 527 29.90 14.16 -31.43
C ARG A 527 31.19 13.92 -30.62
N GLN A 528 31.46 14.73 -29.60
CA GLN A 528 32.65 14.56 -28.75
C GLN A 528 32.60 13.27 -27.93
N HIS A 529 31.42 12.77 -27.58
CA HIS A 529 31.23 11.62 -26.70
C HIS A 529 30.76 10.33 -27.42
N ALA A 530 30.41 10.42 -28.70
CA ALA A 530 29.74 9.34 -29.45
C ALA A 530 30.55 8.05 -29.67
N TYR A 531 31.87 8.07 -29.44
CA TYR A 531 32.78 6.96 -29.74
C TYR A 531 33.16 6.13 -28.50
N ASN A 532 32.57 6.44 -27.34
CA ASN A 532 32.73 5.67 -26.10
C ASN A 532 31.57 4.67 -26.00
N PHE A 533 31.75 3.49 -26.60
CA PHE A 533 30.71 2.48 -26.66
C PHE A 533 30.60 1.80 -25.30
N VAL A 534 29.42 1.82 -24.68
CA VAL A 534 29.19 1.16 -23.40
C VAL A 534 29.32 -0.36 -23.58
N THR A 535 30.16 -0.98 -22.75
CA THR A 535 30.38 -2.43 -22.75
C THR A 535 29.91 -3.09 -21.47
N ASP A 536 29.80 -2.33 -20.38
CA ASP A 536 29.35 -2.85 -19.09
C ASP A 536 28.78 -1.71 -18.23
N THR A 537 27.78 -2.05 -17.42
CA THR A 537 27.17 -1.18 -16.40
C THR A 537 27.07 -1.94 -15.09
N HIS A 538 27.56 -1.32 -14.02
CA HIS A 538 27.69 -1.98 -12.73
C HIS A 538 27.36 -1.02 -11.61
N PHE A 539 26.56 -1.45 -10.64
CA PHE A 539 26.37 -0.72 -9.39
C PHE A 539 26.80 -1.53 -8.18
N GLU A 540 27.20 -0.78 -7.15
CA GLU A 540 27.52 -1.26 -5.82
C GLU A 540 26.85 -0.34 -4.82
N TYR A 541 26.38 -0.88 -3.71
CA TYR A 541 25.80 -0.09 -2.63
C TYR A 541 26.48 -0.44 -1.30
N SER A 542 26.39 0.50 -0.36
CA SER A 542 26.81 0.31 1.02
C SER A 542 25.83 0.98 1.96
N VAL A 543 25.60 0.35 3.11
CA VAL A 543 24.76 0.88 4.19
C VAL A 543 25.65 1.22 5.37
N ASP A 544 25.60 2.47 5.84
CA ASP A 544 26.19 2.84 7.12
C ASP A 544 25.21 2.48 8.25
N ALA A 545 25.58 1.47 9.05
CA ALA A 545 24.72 0.95 10.11
C ALA A 545 24.47 1.93 11.28
N VAL A 546 25.20 3.06 11.36
CA VAL A 546 25.03 4.08 12.40
C VAL A 546 24.18 5.22 11.88
N THR A 547 24.49 5.75 10.70
CA THR A 547 23.76 6.90 10.15
C THR A 547 22.51 6.50 9.37
N GLN A 548 22.39 5.22 9.00
CA GLN A 548 21.40 4.69 8.06
C GLN A 548 21.51 5.31 6.65
N GLU A 549 22.69 5.82 6.31
CA GLU A 549 22.97 6.31 4.96
C GLU A 549 23.17 5.14 4.00
N VAL A 550 22.51 5.21 2.85
CA VAL A 550 22.63 4.27 1.74
C VAL A 550 23.35 4.99 0.61
N THR A 551 24.58 4.58 0.34
CA THR A 551 25.38 5.11 -0.77
C THR A 551 25.35 4.12 -1.92
N THR A 552 24.94 4.55 -3.11
CA THR A 552 24.93 3.72 -4.33
C THR A 552 25.86 4.32 -5.37
N ASN A 553 26.86 3.56 -5.79
CA ASN A 553 27.83 3.95 -6.82
C ASN A 553 27.49 3.25 -8.13
N PHE A 554 27.27 4.04 -9.18
CA PHE A 554 27.00 3.55 -10.52
C PHE A 554 28.25 3.77 -11.38
N HIS A 555 28.66 2.72 -12.10
CA HIS A 555 29.82 2.70 -12.98
C HIS A 555 29.44 2.32 -14.40
N ILE A 556 30.00 3.04 -15.37
CA ILE A 556 29.86 2.76 -16.80
C ILE A 556 31.24 2.47 -17.37
N THR A 557 31.43 1.27 -17.92
CA THR A 557 32.64 0.91 -18.65
C THR A 557 32.40 1.13 -20.14
N THR A 558 33.34 1.79 -20.80
CA THR A 558 33.27 2.05 -22.25
C THR A 558 34.51 1.60 -22.99
N GLU A 559 34.32 1.19 -24.24
CA GLU A 559 35.37 0.97 -25.22
C GLU A 559 35.43 2.16 -26.20
N ALA A 560 36.58 2.84 -26.24
CA ALA A 560 36.81 3.93 -27.19
C ALA A 560 37.04 3.39 -28.61
N LYS A 561 36.10 3.62 -29.53
CA LYS A 561 36.22 3.26 -30.95
C LYS A 561 37.12 4.22 -31.73
N GLU A 562 37.18 5.49 -31.31
CA GLU A 562 38.10 6.51 -31.84
C GLU A 562 38.66 7.36 -30.70
N THR A 563 39.88 7.88 -30.86
CA THR A 563 40.54 8.74 -29.86
C THR A 563 41.25 9.93 -30.51
N GLY A 564 41.48 10.98 -29.73
CA GLY A 564 42.20 12.19 -30.17
C GLY A 564 41.31 13.30 -30.72
N GLY A 565 41.93 14.42 -31.12
CA GLY A 565 41.20 15.60 -31.58
C GLY A 565 40.41 16.27 -30.44
N SER A 566 39.14 16.60 -30.70
CA SER A 566 38.20 17.14 -29.70
C SER A 566 37.32 16.06 -29.05
N LEU A 567 37.62 14.77 -29.23
CA LEU A 567 36.85 13.69 -28.59
C LEU A 567 37.09 13.66 -27.07
N SER A 568 36.02 13.44 -26.33
CA SER A 568 36.02 13.27 -24.89
C SER A 568 36.20 11.79 -24.53
N PRO A 569 36.94 11.45 -23.46
CA PRO A 569 37.03 10.08 -22.97
C PRO A 569 35.83 9.64 -22.13
N LEU A 570 34.94 10.56 -21.74
CA LEU A 570 33.78 10.26 -20.89
C LEU A 570 32.55 9.91 -21.74
N PRO A 571 31.65 9.03 -21.30
CA PRO A 571 30.33 8.90 -21.91
C PRO A 571 29.42 10.08 -21.54
N LEU A 572 28.25 10.14 -22.19
CA LEU A 572 27.11 10.95 -21.70
C LEU A 572 26.06 10.00 -21.15
N ILE A 573 25.51 10.33 -19.99
CA ILE A 573 24.42 9.60 -19.34
C ILE A 573 23.31 10.55 -18.91
N ALA A 574 22.06 10.10 -18.97
CA ALA A 574 20.88 10.81 -18.52
C ALA A 574 20.38 10.18 -17.21
N LEU A 575 20.39 10.95 -16.13
CA LEU A 575 19.94 10.49 -14.81
C LEU A 575 18.46 10.77 -14.62
N TYR A 576 17.73 9.82 -14.05
CA TYR A 576 16.34 10.00 -13.64
C TYR A 576 16.23 10.97 -12.47
N ARG A 577 15.00 11.47 -12.24
CA ARG A 577 14.69 12.41 -11.16
C ARG A 577 15.13 11.94 -9.77
N HIS A 578 14.77 10.72 -9.38
CA HIS A 578 15.19 10.19 -8.08
C HIS A 578 16.72 10.14 -7.93
N GLN A 579 17.47 9.92 -9.02
CA GLN A 579 18.93 9.90 -8.97
C GLN A 579 19.51 11.31 -8.81
N TRP A 580 19.11 12.26 -9.66
CA TRP A 580 19.71 13.60 -9.61
C TRP A 580 19.25 14.46 -8.44
N LEU A 581 18.13 14.13 -7.79
CA LEU A 581 17.73 14.74 -6.52
C LEU A 581 18.70 14.40 -5.38
N HIS A 582 19.35 13.23 -5.47
CA HIS A 582 20.15 12.63 -4.41
C HIS A 582 21.62 12.41 -4.82
N LEU A 583 22.09 13.16 -5.82
CA LEU A 583 23.48 13.06 -6.27
C LEU A 583 24.45 13.53 -5.19
N ALA A 584 25.41 12.66 -4.89
CA ALA A 584 26.60 13.05 -4.16
C ALA A 584 27.62 13.71 -5.11
N GLY A 585 28.26 14.78 -4.65
CA GLY A 585 29.25 15.51 -5.43
C GLY A 585 28.67 16.34 -6.58
N THR A 586 29.48 16.60 -7.61
CA THR A 586 29.11 17.48 -8.72
C THR A 586 29.60 16.93 -10.07
N PRO A 587 29.04 15.80 -10.56
CA PRO A 587 29.32 15.36 -11.93
C PRO A 587 28.98 16.49 -12.93
N THR A 588 29.66 16.49 -14.10
CA THR A 588 29.53 17.60 -15.05
C THR A 588 28.15 17.59 -15.71
N ASN A 589 27.22 18.38 -15.18
CA ASN A 589 25.90 18.61 -15.75
C ASN A 589 26.04 19.44 -17.03
N THR A 590 25.44 18.98 -18.12
CA THR A 590 25.53 19.69 -19.42
C THR A 590 24.51 20.82 -19.56
N GLY A 591 23.55 20.92 -18.63
CA GLY A 591 22.40 21.83 -18.68
C GLY A 591 21.30 21.38 -19.63
N LEU A 592 21.38 20.16 -20.18
CA LEU A 592 20.41 19.58 -21.09
C LEU A 592 19.59 18.50 -20.38
N SER A 593 18.33 18.32 -20.79
CA SER A 593 17.45 17.28 -20.25
C SER A 593 16.56 16.65 -21.32
N TYR A 594 16.08 15.45 -21.01
CA TYR A 594 15.00 14.78 -21.73
C TYR A 594 13.76 14.80 -20.85
N ASN A 595 12.65 15.33 -21.38
CA ASN A 595 11.37 15.18 -20.72
C ASN A 595 10.91 13.71 -20.84
N THR A 596 10.60 13.06 -19.71
CA THR A 596 10.10 11.66 -19.65
C THR A 596 8.90 11.52 -18.71
N THR A 597 8.27 10.33 -18.64
CA THR A 597 7.07 10.07 -17.79
C THR A 597 7.48 9.88 -16.34
N ARG A 598 8.78 10.03 -16.08
CA ARG A 598 9.46 10.04 -14.79
C ARG A 598 10.01 11.44 -14.47
N GLY A 599 9.47 12.46 -15.14
CA GLY A 599 9.96 13.83 -15.09
C GLY A 599 11.21 14.05 -15.96
N ASP A 600 11.93 15.13 -15.69
CA ASP A 600 13.16 15.47 -16.39
C ASP A 600 14.28 14.46 -16.09
N MET A 601 14.81 13.83 -17.15
CA MET A 601 16.10 13.15 -17.10
C MET A 601 17.23 14.11 -17.47
N ARG A 602 18.16 14.37 -16.54
CA ARG A 602 19.23 15.37 -16.74
C ARG A 602 20.49 14.73 -17.30
N LEU A 603 21.11 15.38 -18.28
CA LEU A 603 22.28 14.87 -19.00
C LEU A 603 23.59 15.27 -18.32
N TYR A 604 24.48 14.30 -18.12
CA TYR A 604 25.78 14.44 -17.50
C TYR A 604 26.88 13.81 -18.36
N ALA A 605 28.07 14.41 -18.32
CA ALA A 605 29.29 13.85 -18.89
C ALA A 605 30.10 13.18 -17.77
N THR A 606 29.93 11.87 -17.59
CA THR A 606 30.60 11.09 -16.55
C THR A 606 30.55 9.60 -16.86
N ASP A 607 31.56 8.84 -16.40
CA ASP A 607 31.62 7.37 -16.42
C ASP A 607 31.20 6.75 -15.07
N SER A 608 30.91 7.59 -14.07
CA SER A 608 30.40 7.17 -12.77
C SER A 608 29.61 8.27 -12.06
N PHE A 609 28.69 7.90 -11.18
CA PHE A 609 28.01 8.82 -10.29
C PHE A 609 27.57 8.09 -9.01
N THR A 610 27.28 8.85 -7.98
CA THR A 610 26.91 8.32 -6.67
C THR A 610 25.62 8.97 -6.20
N THR A 611 24.72 8.19 -5.60
CA THR A 611 23.54 8.70 -4.89
C THR A 611 23.65 8.41 -3.40
N GLU A 612 23.21 9.34 -2.57
CA GLU A 612 23.16 9.21 -1.11
C GLU A 612 21.71 9.35 -0.64
N LEU A 613 21.19 8.30 -0.01
CA LEU A 613 19.84 8.23 0.54
C LEU A 613 19.90 7.97 2.04
N THR A 614 18.81 8.24 2.75
CA THR A 614 18.68 7.87 4.17
C THR A 614 17.56 6.87 4.31
N PHE A 615 17.86 5.73 4.89
CA PHE A 615 16.87 4.72 5.23
C PHE A 615 16.12 5.11 6.50
N GLY A 616 14.79 5.05 6.46
CA GLY A 616 13.90 5.52 7.54
C GLY A 616 13.60 4.51 8.66
N GLY A 617 14.17 3.31 8.59
CA GLY A 617 13.84 2.22 9.52
C GLY A 617 12.60 1.43 9.14
N VAL A 618 12.48 0.21 9.67
CA VAL A 618 11.28 -0.64 9.59
C VAL A 618 10.98 -1.25 10.96
N LEU A 619 9.74 -1.62 11.24
CA LEU A 619 9.38 -2.33 12.48
C LEU A 619 8.65 -3.65 12.21
N PRO A 620 8.82 -4.69 13.05
CA PRO A 620 8.06 -5.93 12.89
C PRO A 620 6.56 -5.73 13.15
N ALA A 621 6.22 -4.77 14.03
CA ALA A 621 4.89 -4.29 14.30
C ALA A 621 5.00 -2.87 14.89
N LEU A 622 3.89 -2.12 14.87
CA LEU A 622 3.81 -0.85 15.60
C LEU A 622 3.97 -1.06 17.13
N PRO A 623 4.50 -0.09 17.88
CA PRO A 623 4.59 -0.19 19.33
C PRO A 623 3.19 -0.20 19.97
N ALA A 624 3.05 -0.90 21.09
CA ALA A 624 1.79 -0.97 21.82
C ALA A 624 1.32 0.42 22.30
N VAL A 625 0.00 0.63 22.31
CA VAL A 625 -0.63 1.82 22.89
C VAL A 625 -0.43 1.82 24.41
N GLN A 626 0.45 2.70 24.91
CA GLN A 626 0.87 2.66 26.33
C GLN A 626 -0.15 3.27 27.31
N VAL A 627 -1.16 3.99 26.82
CA VAL A 627 -2.12 4.73 27.66
C VAL A 627 -3.53 4.50 27.14
N GLU A 628 -4.39 3.99 28.02
CA GLU A 628 -5.84 3.97 27.83
C GLU A 628 -6.35 5.39 27.53
N MET A 629 -7.09 5.55 26.44
CA MET A 629 -7.57 6.84 25.95
C MET A 629 -9.00 6.72 25.41
N ASP A 630 -9.69 7.84 25.25
CA ASP A 630 -11.05 7.84 24.72
C ASP A 630 -11.07 7.10 23.36
N GLY A 631 -11.91 6.06 23.26
CA GLY A 631 -12.03 5.18 22.08
C GLY A 631 -11.12 3.94 22.11
N TYR A 632 -9.98 3.97 22.80
CA TYR A 632 -9.07 2.82 22.95
C TYR A 632 -9.30 2.07 24.27
N SER A 633 -9.32 0.74 24.23
CA SER A 633 -9.05 -0.06 25.43
C SER A 633 -8.39 -1.40 25.12
N ASP A 634 -7.51 -1.85 26.00
CA ASP A 634 -6.86 -3.16 25.92
C ASP A 634 -7.92 -4.28 25.88
N ALA A 635 -9.01 -4.15 26.66
CA ALA A 635 -10.09 -5.13 26.66
C ALA A 635 -10.79 -5.27 25.30
N GLN A 636 -10.95 -4.16 24.57
CA GLN A 636 -11.56 -4.17 23.24
C GLN A 636 -10.60 -4.75 22.19
N LEU A 637 -9.32 -4.39 22.24
CA LEU A 637 -8.30 -4.99 21.37
C LEU A 637 -8.19 -6.50 21.60
N GLN A 638 -8.16 -6.94 22.86
CA GLN A 638 -8.17 -8.36 23.22
C GLN A 638 -9.42 -9.09 22.72
N ALA A 639 -10.59 -8.43 22.72
CA ALA A 639 -11.80 -8.99 22.15
C ALA A 639 -11.67 -9.20 20.64
N TYR A 640 -11.15 -8.21 19.89
CA TYR A 640 -10.93 -8.36 18.45
C TYR A 640 -9.89 -9.43 18.10
N ILE A 641 -8.84 -9.59 18.91
CA ILE A 641 -7.89 -10.70 18.76
C ILE A 641 -8.59 -12.04 19.01
N SER A 642 -9.44 -12.10 20.05
CA SER A 642 -10.19 -13.31 20.42
C SER A 642 -11.22 -13.70 19.36
N ASP A 643 -11.79 -12.75 18.62
CA ASP A 643 -12.75 -13.03 17.53
C ASP A 643 -12.10 -13.83 16.39
N MET A 644 -10.79 -13.68 16.21
CA MET A 644 -10.02 -14.42 15.22
C MET A 644 -9.41 -15.71 15.78
N TYR A 645 -9.39 -15.92 17.09
CA TYR A 645 -8.73 -17.08 17.72
C TYR A 645 -9.50 -18.38 17.47
N ASP A 646 -8.79 -19.40 16.98
CA ASP A 646 -9.31 -20.76 16.77
C ASP A 646 -8.49 -21.74 17.61
N PRO A 647 -9.09 -22.41 18.61
CA PRO A 647 -8.39 -23.35 19.49
C PRO A 647 -7.92 -24.64 18.79
N SER A 648 -8.24 -24.85 17.51
CA SER A 648 -7.70 -25.92 16.67
C SER A 648 -6.39 -25.56 15.97
N ASP A 649 -5.90 -24.32 16.15
CA ASP A 649 -4.74 -23.76 15.45
C ASP A 649 -4.89 -23.81 13.92
N ASP A 650 -6.12 -23.76 13.41
CA ASP A 650 -6.45 -23.80 11.99
C ASP A 650 -7.13 -22.51 11.56
N TYR A 651 -6.33 -21.64 10.91
CA TYR A 651 -6.78 -20.36 10.35
C TYR A 651 -6.86 -20.44 8.82
N THR A 652 -7.13 -21.63 8.28
CA THR A 652 -7.48 -21.77 6.86
C THR A 652 -8.82 -21.12 6.58
N ASP A 653 -8.88 -20.30 5.54
CA ASP A 653 -10.06 -19.52 5.19
C ASP A 653 -10.44 -19.83 3.74
N PRO A 654 -11.69 -20.22 3.44
CA PRO A 654 -12.13 -20.50 2.08
C PRO A 654 -11.98 -19.33 1.10
N ASN A 655 -11.91 -18.08 1.60
CA ASN A 655 -11.64 -16.90 0.78
C ASN A 655 -10.15 -16.76 0.41
N PHE A 656 -9.28 -17.51 1.08
CA PHE A 656 -7.84 -17.58 0.83
C PHE A 656 -7.48 -18.96 0.29
N PRO A 657 -7.60 -19.19 -1.03
CA PRO A 657 -7.07 -20.40 -1.62
C PRO A 657 -5.58 -20.54 -1.27
N ARG A 658 -5.14 -21.77 -0.98
CA ARG A 658 -3.74 -22.07 -0.62
C ARG A 658 -2.76 -21.99 -1.81
N GLU A 659 -3.01 -21.08 -2.76
CA GLU A 659 -2.01 -20.69 -3.75
C GLU A 659 -1.14 -19.57 -3.20
N THR A 660 0.06 -19.42 -3.73
CA THR A 660 1.11 -18.56 -3.17
C THR A 660 0.70 -17.12 -2.78
N TYR A 661 -0.11 -16.40 -3.57
CA TYR A 661 -0.44 -15.00 -3.25
C TYR A 661 -1.45 -14.90 -2.11
N TRP A 662 -2.59 -15.57 -2.24
CA TRP A 662 -3.64 -15.57 -1.22
C TRP A 662 -3.18 -16.25 0.08
N GLU A 663 -2.45 -17.37 0.01
CA GLU A 663 -1.82 -17.94 1.21
C GLU A 663 -0.90 -16.92 1.88
N GLY A 664 -0.08 -16.21 1.10
CA GLY A 664 0.78 -15.13 1.59
C GLY A 664 0.00 -14.05 2.35
N LYS A 665 -1.10 -13.55 1.78
CA LYS A 665 -1.96 -12.55 2.44
C LYS A 665 -2.58 -13.08 3.73
N ASN A 666 -3.01 -14.34 3.77
CA ASN A 666 -3.52 -14.96 4.99
C ASN A 666 -2.42 -15.09 6.06
N LEU A 667 -1.21 -15.51 5.66
CA LEU A 667 -0.06 -15.60 6.57
C LEU A 667 0.29 -14.22 7.17
N ASN A 668 0.22 -13.16 6.39
CA ASN A 668 0.49 -11.80 6.87
C ASN A 668 -0.50 -11.35 7.94
N ARG A 669 -1.81 -11.48 7.70
CA ARG A 669 -2.81 -11.01 8.66
C ARG A 669 -2.71 -11.76 10.00
N ILE A 670 -2.42 -13.07 9.95
CA ILE A 670 -2.20 -13.88 11.16
C ILE A 670 -0.88 -13.51 11.86
N ALA A 671 0.17 -13.15 11.11
CA ALA A 671 1.42 -12.64 11.67
C ALA A 671 1.22 -11.32 12.43
N GLN A 672 0.39 -10.40 11.91
CA GLN A 672 0.04 -9.17 12.63
C GLN A 672 -0.70 -9.48 13.94
N LEU A 673 -1.67 -10.41 13.93
CA LEU A 673 -2.36 -10.84 15.14
C LEU A 673 -1.43 -11.47 16.19
N ALA A 674 -0.41 -12.23 15.77
CA ALA A 674 0.59 -12.78 16.67
C ALA A 674 1.36 -11.68 17.42
N HIS A 675 1.74 -10.59 16.74
CA HIS A 675 2.38 -9.44 17.38
C HIS A 675 1.45 -8.74 18.38
N LEU A 676 0.19 -8.50 18.02
CA LEU A 676 -0.78 -7.85 18.91
C LEU A 676 -1.10 -8.71 20.14
N ALA A 677 -1.26 -10.02 19.95
CA ALA A 677 -1.49 -10.96 21.04
C ALA A 677 -0.30 -10.99 22.03
N ASP A 678 0.93 -10.92 21.54
CA ASP A 678 2.12 -10.82 22.40
C ASP A 678 2.14 -9.52 23.20
N GLN A 679 1.90 -8.38 22.55
CA GLN A 679 1.83 -7.07 23.19
C GLN A 679 0.76 -7.00 24.29
N GLN A 680 -0.36 -7.69 24.10
CA GLN A 680 -1.47 -7.76 25.06
C GLN A 680 -1.32 -8.87 26.12
N GLY A 681 -0.23 -9.66 26.08
CA GLY A 681 -0.01 -10.77 26.99
C GLY A 681 -0.98 -11.96 26.79
N MET A 682 -1.62 -12.04 25.62
CA MET A 682 -2.52 -13.13 25.19
C MET A 682 -1.70 -14.32 24.65
N ILE A 683 -0.93 -14.93 25.55
CA ILE A 683 0.07 -15.95 25.19
C ILE A 683 -0.53 -17.18 24.50
N THR A 684 -1.75 -17.57 24.85
CA THR A 684 -2.40 -18.76 24.27
C THR A 684 -2.74 -18.51 22.80
N GLU A 685 -3.32 -17.36 22.52
CA GLU A 685 -3.72 -16.90 21.20
C GLU A 685 -2.49 -16.68 20.33
N ARG A 686 -1.46 -15.99 20.85
CA ARG A 686 -0.16 -15.82 20.20
C ARG A 686 0.45 -17.15 19.77
N ASP A 687 0.54 -18.11 20.69
CA ASP A 687 1.16 -19.42 20.41
C ASP A 687 0.33 -20.23 19.40
N SER A 688 -0.98 -20.06 19.39
CA SER A 688 -1.87 -20.65 18.38
C SER A 688 -1.62 -20.08 16.99
N PHE A 689 -1.56 -18.75 16.86
CA PHE A 689 -1.21 -18.08 15.60
C PHE A 689 0.16 -18.53 15.10
N LEU A 690 1.21 -18.51 15.95
CA LEU A 690 2.54 -18.98 15.60
C LEU A 690 2.60 -20.46 15.20
N THR A 691 1.73 -21.29 15.78
CA THR A 691 1.63 -22.72 15.43
C THR A 691 1.08 -22.90 14.02
N PHE A 692 0.05 -22.14 13.64
CA PHE A 692 -0.45 -22.12 12.28
C PHE A 692 0.60 -21.62 11.29
N LEU A 693 1.24 -20.46 11.56
CA LEU A 693 2.25 -19.88 10.67
C LEU A 693 3.39 -20.87 10.41
N ARG A 694 3.91 -21.53 11.46
CA ARG A 694 4.94 -22.58 11.33
C ARG A 694 4.46 -23.74 10.49
N ARG A 695 3.32 -24.35 10.83
CA ARG A 695 2.79 -25.51 10.11
C ARG A 695 2.60 -25.21 8.64
N THR A 696 2.06 -24.05 8.31
CA THR A 696 1.83 -23.65 6.92
C THR A 696 3.15 -23.46 6.17
N LEU A 697 4.15 -22.78 6.72
CA LEU A 697 5.45 -22.66 6.05
C LEU A 697 6.17 -24.02 5.93
N GLU A 698 6.10 -24.86 6.96
CA GLU A 698 6.66 -26.20 6.95
C GLU A 698 6.05 -27.09 5.85
N ASP A 699 4.73 -26.99 5.62
CA ASP A 699 4.05 -27.66 4.50
C ASP A 699 4.66 -27.26 3.15
N TRP A 700 4.99 -25.97 2.95
CA TRP A 700 5.56 -25.47 1.69
C TRP A 700 7.06 -25.76 1.53
N PHE A 701 7.77 -25.92 2.64
CA PHE A 701 9.24 -26.03 2.69
C PHE A 701 9.74 -27.46 2.71
N ASP A 702 8.88 -28.47 2.62
CA ASP A 702 9.29 -29.88 2.68
C ASP A 702 9.65 -30.49 1.30
N GLY A 703 9.40 -29.75 0.22
CA GLY A 703 9.67 -30.18 -1.14
C GLY A 703 8.62 -31.16 -1.71
N GLN A 704 7.42 -31.23 -1.13
CA GLN A 704 6.39 -32.22 -1.49
C GLN A 704 5.06 -31.60 -1.90
N THR A 705 4.37 -32.29 -2.80
CA THR A 705 3.00 -31.95 -3.20
C THR A 705 2.01 -32.18 -2.05
N PRO A 706 0.94 -31.39 -1.93
CA PRO A 706 0.43 -30.46 -2.96
C PRO A 706 0.91 -29.00 -2.84
N TYR A 707 1.79 -28.69 -1.88
CA TYR A 707 2.31 -27.33 -1.64
C TYR A 707 3.82 -27.33 -1.73
N VAL A 708 4.39 -26.86 -2.84
CA VAL A 708 5.81 -27.09 -3.12
C VAL A 708 6.48 -25.96 -3.88
N PHE A 709 7.74 -25.69 -3.54
CA PHE A 709 8.64 -24.91 -4.38
C PHE A 709 9.39 -25.81 -5.37
N TYR A 710 9.22 -25.53 -6.65
CA TYR A 710 9.83 -26.20 -7.81
C TYR A 710 10.85 -25.30 -8.48
N LEU A 711 12.08 -25.79 -8.70
CA LEU A 711 13.10 -25.07 -9.47
C LEU A 711 12.97 -25.43 -10.96
N ASP A 712 12.53 -24.49 -11.78
CA ASP A 712 12.55 -24.61 -13.23
C ASP A 712 13.96 -24.37 -13.76
N GLU A 713 14.66 -25.45 -14.11
CA GLU A 713 16.02 -25.41 -14.65
C GLU A 713 16.12 -24.78 -16.06
N ASN A 714 15.01 -24.54 -16.77
CA ASN A 714 15.05 -23.86 -18.07
C ASN A 714 15.28 -22.36 -17.94
N TRP A 715 14.72 -21.75 -16.89
CA TRP A 715 14.89 -20.33 -16.56
C TRP A 715 15.77 -20.11 -15.33
N ASN A 716 16.12 -21.18 -14.61
CA ASN A 716 16.66 -21.14 -13.25
C ASN A 716 15.83 -20.20 -12.36
N VAL A 717 14.56 -20.56 -12.22
CA VAL A 717 13.61 -19.80 -11.41
C VAL A 717 12.88 -20.72 -10.44
N LEU A 718 12.74 -20.29 -9.19
CA LEU A 718 11.93 -21.00 -8.20
C LEU A 718 10.46 -20.64 -8.39
N GLN A 719 9.56 -21.63 -8.48
CA GLN A 719 8.12 -21.45 -8.67
C GLN A 719 7.38 -22.14 -7.52
N GLY A 720 6.38 -21.50 -6.94
CA GLY A 720 5.52 -22.12 -5.92
C GLY A 720 4.25 -22.70 -6.55
N TYR A 721 3.88 -23.92 -6.16
CA TYR A 721 2.61 -24.54 -6.52
C TYR A 721 1.77 -24.91 -5.30
N PRO A 722 0.45 -24.62 -5.30
CA PRO A 722 -0.32 -24.00 -6.39
C PRO A 722 0.07 -22.53 -6.64
N SER A 723 0.09 -22.16 -7.91
CA SER A 723 0.51 -20.83 -8.38
C SER A 723 -0.69 -19.94 -8.73
N GLY A 724 -0.55 -18.64 -8.51
CA GLY A 724 -1.50 -17.60 -8.91
C GLY A 724 -0.88 -16.54 -9.81
N PHE A 725 -1.72 -15.75 -10.49
CA PHE A 725 -1.35 -14.49 -11.18
C PHE A 725 -0.20 -14.57 -12.22
N GLY A 726 0.12 -15.77 -12.69
CA GLY A 726 1.20 -15.99 -13.65
C GLY A 726 2.60 -16.12 -13.02
N ALA A 727 2.71 -16.26 -11.70
CA ALA A 727 3.99 -16.50 -11.03
C ALA A 727 4.75 -17.70 -11.62
N ASP A 728 4.07 -18.75 -12.04
CA ASP A 728 4.70 -19.89 -12.71
C ASP A 728 5.05 -19.62 -14.19
N SER A 729 4.02 -19.44 -15.00
CA SER A 729 4.07 -19.47 -16.46
C SER A 729 4.59 -18.18 -17.08
N GLN A 730 4.62 -17.10 -16.28
CA GLN A 730 5.02 -15.76 -16.69
C GLN A 730 6.09 -15.15 -15.78
N ILE A 731 6.52 -15.86 -14.72
CA ILE A 731 7.51 -15.40 -13.73
C ILE A 731 7.10 -14.02 -13.19
N ASN A 732 5.81 -13.85 -12.91
CA ASN A 732 5.29 -12.61 -12.37
C ASN A 732 5.45 -12.61 -10.84
N ASP A 733 5.67 -11.43 -10.26
CA ASP A 733 5.26 -11.15 -8.89
C ASP A 733 5.92 -12.00 -7.78
N HIS A 734 7.09 -12.61 -8.03
CA HIS A 734 7.76 -13.42 -7.00
C HIS A 734 8.16 -12.58 -5.79
N ASN A 735 8.58 -11.32 -5.97
CA ASN A 735 8.78 -10.39 -4.87
C ASN A 735 7.48 -10.20 -4.06
N PHE A 736 6.32 -10.00 -4.70
CA PHE A 736 5.05 -9.82 -3.98
C PHE A 736 4.66 -11.09 -3.19
N HIS A 737 4.70 -12.25 -3.85
CA HIS A 737 4.29 -13.53 -3.24
C HIS A 737 5.24 -13.92 -2.11
N TRP A 738 6.55 -13.90 -2.36
CA TRP A 738 7.54 -14.34 -1.38
C TRP A 738 7.79 -13.33 -0.29
N GLY A 739 7.48 -12.05 -0.53
CA GLY A 739 7.51 -11.03 0.50
C GLY A 739 6.68 -11.44 1.70
N TYR A 740 5.48 -12.00 1.46
CA TYR A 740 4.64 -12.55 2.52
C TYR A 740 5.27 -13.76 3.23
N PHE A 741 5.80 -14.73 2.48
CA PHE A 741 6.43 -15.92 3.07
C PHE A 741 7.66 -15.57 3.92
N ILE A 742 8.52 -14.68 3.42
CA ILE A 742 9.73 -14.22 4.10
C ILE A 742 9.36 -13.38 5.33
N MET A 743 8.39 -12.47 5.21
CA MET A 743 7.89 -11.68 6.35
C MET A 743 7.34 -12.60 7.44
N THR A 744 6.53 -13.60 7.09
CA THR A 744 6.01 -14.58 8.06
C THR A 744 7.12 -15.42 8.69
N ALA A 745 8.11 -15.87 7.91
CA ALA A 745 9.28 -16.55 8.45
C ALA A 745 10.02 -15.66 9.46
N ALA A 746 10.19 -14.37 9.14
CA ALA A 746 10.80 -13.39 10.03
C ALA A 746 9.98 -13.20 11.31
N THR A 747 8.65 -13.15 11.23
CA THR A 747 7.77 -13.14 12.42
C THR A 747 7.99 -14.38 13.29
N ILE A 748 8.05 -15.59 12.73
CA ILE A 748 8.33 -16.80 13.50
C ILE A 748 9.71 -16.71 14.16
N ALA A 749 10.73 -16.23 13.44
CA ALA A 749 12.10 -16.10 13.96
C ALA A 749 12.21 -15.18 15.18
N GLN A 750 11.32 -14.20 15.33
CA GLN A 750 11.26 -13.34 16.52
C GLN A 750 10.96 -14.13 17.81
N TYR A 751 10.24 -15.25 17.70
CA TYR A 751 9.81 -16.08 18.83
C TYR A 751 10.48 -17.45 18.89
N ASP A 752 11.02 -17.94 17.76
CA ASP A 752 11.66 -19.25 17.64
C ASP A 752 12.94 -19.20 16.77
N PRO A 753 14.07 -18.69 17.31
CA PRO A 753 15.34 -18.65 16.59
C PRO A 753 15.88 -20.03 16.20
N ALA A 754 15.47 -21.09 16.92
CA ALA A 754 15.87 -22.46 16.60
C ALA A 754 15.14 -22.98 15.35
N TRP A 755 13.85 -22.65 15.19
CA TRP A 755 13.13 -22.88 13.94
C TRP A 755 13.79 -22.12 12.78
N ALA A 756 14.13 -20.84 12.99
CA ALA A 756 14.76 -20.03 11.94
C ALA A 756 16.06 -20.65 11.41
N ALA A 757 16.93 -21.12 12.30
CA ALA A 757 18.17 -21.80 11.93
C ALA A 757 17.96 -23.11 11.13
N ASN A 758 16.80 -23.77 11.29
CA ASN A 758 16.47 -24.98 10.53
C ASN A 758 15.97 -24.66 9.11
N TYR A 759 15.34 -23.51 8.90
CA TYR A 759 14.69 -23.14 7.62
C TYR A 759 15.40 -22.00 6.87
N GLU A 760 16.54 -21.51 7.38
CA GLU A 760 17.40 -20.51 6.71
C GLU A 760 17.64 -20.80 5.25
N GLY A 761 18.04 -22.02 4.89
CA GLY A 761 18.39 -22.35 3.51
C GLY A 761 17.27 -22.13 2.49
N ILE A 762 16.01 -22.42 2.84
CA ILE A 762 14.86 -22.26 1.91
C ILE A 762 14.37 -20.81 1.87
N VAL A 763 14.39 -20.10 2.99
CA VAL A 763 14.03 -18.68 3.04
C VAL A 763 15.04 -17.84 2.26
N GLU A 764 16.34 -18.13 2.39
CA GLU A 764 17.37 -17.51 1.56
C GLU A 764 17.23 -17.87 0.08
N LEU A 765 16.78 -19.09 -0.26
CA LEU A 765 16.55 -19.48 -1.65
C LEU A 765 15.42 -18.65 -2.28
N LEU A 766 14.32 -18.43 -1.56
CA LEU A 766 13.22 -17.55 -1.98
C LEU A 766 13.73 -16.12 -2.17
N ALA A 767 14.44 -15.58 -1.17
CA ALA A 767 15.00 -14.23 -1.25
C ALA A 767 15.93 -14.06 -2.45
N LYS A 768 16.79 -15.05 -2.71
CA LYS A 768 17.74 -15.01 -3.83
C LYS A 768 17.09 -15.16 -5.19
N ASP A 769 16.00 -15.91 -5.33
CA ASP A 769 15.35 -15.91 -6.64
C ASP A 769 14.79 -14.52 -6.99
N ALA A 770 14.20 -13.79 -6.04
CA ALA A 770 13.55 -12.51 -6.34
C ALA A 770 14.52 -11.33 -6.31
N ALA A 771 15.53 -11.40 -5.43
CA ALA A 771 16.52 -10.35 -5.24
C ALA A 771 17.91 -10.89 -4.85
N ASN A 772 18.53 -11.71 -5.71
CA ASN A 772 19.88 -12.19 -5.47
C ASN A 772 20.88 -11.03 -5.31
N TRP A 773 21.46 -10.88 -4.12
CA TRP A 773 22.51 -9.90 -3.83
C TRP A 773 23.92 -10.44 -4.05
N ASP A 774 24.06 -11.73 -4.33
CA ASP A 774 25.36 -12.38 -4.49
C ASP A 774 25.63 -12.63 -5.98
N ARG A 775 26.44 -11.76 -6.59
CA ARG A 775 26.87 -11.92 -7.99
C ARG A 775 27.68 -13.19 -8.24
N THR A 776 28.18 -13.87 -7.20
CA THR A 776 28.86 -15.16 -7.33
C THR A 776 27.90 -16.35 -7.38
N ASP A 777 26.66 -16.15 -6.93
CA ASP A 777 25.59 -17.12 -7.10
C ASP A 777 24.96 -16.98 -8.48
N THR A 778 25.45 -17.80 -9.43
CA THR A 778 24.98 -17.75 -10.83
C THR A 778 23.71 -18.54 -11.07
N ARG A 779 23.04 -19.07 -10.03
CA ARG A 779 21.74 -19.74 -10.18
C ARG A 779 20.66 -18.74 -10.57
N PHE A 780 20.68 -17.56 -9.95
CA PHE A 780 19.68 -16.51 -10.14
C PHE A 780 20.34 -15.23 -10.64
N PRO A 781 19.66 -14.43 -11.49
CA PRO A 781 20.17 -13.12 -11.87
C PRO A 781 20.26 -12.19 -10.65
N TYR A 782 21.24 -11.29 -10.70
CA TYR A 782 21.40 -10.28 -9.66
C TYR A 782 20.17 -9.38 -9.63
N MET A 783 19.50 -9.33 -8.48
CA MET A 783 18.30 -8.52 -8.26
C MET A 783 17.20 -8.69 -9.33
N ARG A 784 16.74 -9.93 -9.57
CA ARG A 784 15.75 -10.30 -10.62
C ARG A 784 14.67 -9.23 -10.85
N HIS A 785 13.95 -8.84 -9.81
CA HIS A 785 12.86 -7.87 -9.94
C HIS A 785 13.31 -6.42 -9.90
N PHE A 786 14.42 -6.10 -9.23
CA PHE A 786 14.75 -4.73 -8.86
C PHE A 786 15.71 -4.08 -9.87
N ASP A 787 15.22 -3.06 -10.57
CA ASP A 787 16.02 -2.24 -11.47
C ASP A 787 16.61 -1.06 -10.70
N ALA A 788 17.88 -1.18 -10.31
CA ALA A 788 18.56 -0.15 -9.53
C ALA A 788 18.73 1.19 -10.26
N TYR A 789 18.64 1.23 -11.59
CA TYR A 789 18.73 2.48 -12.34
C TYR A 789 17.37 3.15 -12.47
N ALA A 790 16.29 2.39 -12.72
CA ALA A 790 14.93 2.90 -12.66
C ALA A 790 14.48 3.22 -11.22
N GLY A 791 15.12 2.58 -10.24
CA GLY A 791 14.93 2.77 -8.81
C GLY A 791 13.77 1.99 -8.23
N HIS A 792 13.15 1.07 -8.96
CA HIS A 792 11.98 0.32 -8.52
C HIS A 792 11.94 -1.09 -9.13
N SER A 793 11.02 -1.92 -8.63
CA SER A 793 10.85 -3.29 -9.12
C SER A 793 10.07 -3.39 -10.44
N TRP A 794 10.13 -4.52 -11.14
CA TRP A 794 9.20 -4.85 -12.22
C TRP A 794 8.44 -6.13 -11.91
N ALA A 795 7.14 -6.11 -12.13
CA ALA A 795 6.23 -7.19 -11.77
C ALA A 795 6.26 -8.32 -12.80
N ALA A 796 6.11 -7.99 -14.09
CA ALA A 796 5.96 -9.00 -15.12
C ALA A 796 7.30 -9.57 -15.58
N GLY A 797 7.45 -10.90 -15.55
CA GLY A 797 8.69 -11.54 -15.98
C GLY A 797 9.02 -11.23 -17.44
N HIS A 798 7.98 -11.22 -18.28
CA HIS A 798 8.10 -11.29 -19.74
C HIS A 798 8.11 -9.98 -20.48
N GLN A 799 7.65 -8.90 -19.85
CA GLN A 799 7.56 -7.58 -20.48
C GLN A 799 6.82 -7.60 -21.83
N ALA A 800 5.90 -8.55 -22.06
CA ALA A 800 5.25 -8.78 -23.36
C ALA A 800 4.03 -7.87 -23.59
N PHE A 801 4.21 -6.57 -23.32
CA PHE A 801 3.21 -5.52 -23.52
C PHE A 801 3.75 -4.44 -24.45
N GLY A 802 2.87 -3.81 -25.23
CA GLY A 802 3.26 -2.65 -26.04
C GLY A 802 3.69 -1.43 -25.21
N ALA A 803 3.44 -1.47 -23.90
CA ALA A 803 3.67 -0.40 -22.94
C ALA A 803 5.01 -0.53 -22.18
N GLY A 804 5.81 -1.57 -22.45
CA GLY A 804 6.97 -1.94 -21.63
C GLY A 804 6.61 -2.87 -20.48
N ASN A 805 7.51 -2.99 -19.51
CA ASN A 805 7.21 -3.68 -18.25
C ASN A 805 6.32 -2.80 -17.36
N ASN A 806 5.81 -3.34 -16.25
CA ASN A 806 4.96 -2.63 -15.32
C ASN A 806 5.18 -3.06 -13.86
N GLN A 807 4.73 -2.21 -12.94
CA GLN A 807 4.53 -2.52 -11.53
C GLN A 807 3.25 -1.82 -11.08
N GLU A 808 2.35 -2.57 -10.45
CA GLU A 808 1.12 -2.03 -9.84
C GLU A 808 1.38 -1.69 -8.38
N SER A 809 1.41 -2.71 -7.51
CA SER A 809 1.67 -2.54 -6.09
C SER A 809 3.16 -2.29 -5.82
N SER A 810 3.49 -1.02 -5.61
CA SER A 810 4.81 -0.67 -5.08
C SER A 810 4.98 -1.09 -3.62
N SER A 811 3.91 -1.05 -2.84
CA SER A 811 3.91 -1.40 -1.41
C SER A 811 4.15 -2.88 -1.14
N GLU A 812 3.73 -3.80 -2.03
CA GLU A 812 4.10 -5.22 -1.90
C GLU A 812 5.58 -5.50 -2.18
N ALA A 813 6.22 -4.75 -3.10
CA ALA A 813 7.67 -4.80 -3.27
C ALA A 813 8.40 -4.26 -2.03
N MET A 814 7.88 -3.18 -1.44
CA MET A 814 8.40 -2.63 -0.18
C MET A 814 8.24 -3.62 0.98
N ASN A 815 7.13 -4.36 1.04
CA ASN A 815 6.92 -5.42 2.02
C ASN A 815 7.95 -6.56 1.86
N PHE A 816 8.27 -6.95 0.63
CA PHE A 816 9.36 -7.91 0.36
C PHE A 816 10.70 -7.39 0.87
N ALA A 817 11.07 -6.15 0.52
CA ALA A 817 12.33 -5.55 0.96
C ALA A 817 12.40 -5.46 2.50
N ALA A 818 11.31 -5.07 3.17
CA ALA A 818 11.21 -5.08 4.63
C ALA A 818 11.35 -6.51 5.20
N GLY A 819 10.79 -7.52 4.54
CA GLY A 819 10.97 -8.93 4.90
C GLY A 819 12.44 -9.37 4.86
N LEU A 820 13.21 -8.91 3.85
CA LEU A 820 14.66 -9.16 3.79
C LEU A 820 15.40 -8.57 4.99
N ILE A 821 15.05 -7.36 5.40
CA ILE A 821 15.63 -6.69 6.58
C ILE A 821 15.31 -7.48 7.84
N MET A 822 14.04 -7.83 8.07
CA MET A 822 13.59 -8.52 9.28
C MET A 822 14.21 -9.92 9.39
N TRP A 823 14.20 -10.69 8.30
CA TRP A 823 14.83 -12.01 8.29
C TRP A 823 16.34 -11.91 8.46
N GLY A 824 17.00 -11.03 7.71
CA GLY A 824 18.45 -10.80 7.79
C GLY A 824 18.91 -10.41 9.19
N GLU A 825 18.19 -9.52 9.88
CA GLU A 825 18.46 -9.18 11.28
C GLU A 825 18.20 -10.35 12.24
N ALA A 826 17.22 -11.21 11.96
CA ALA A 826 16.89 -12.35 12.82
C ALA A 826 17.95 -13.48 12.76
N ILE A 827 18.52 -13.75 11.58
CA ILE A 827 19.57 -14.77 11.40
C ILE A 827 21.00 -14.22 11.41
N GLY A 828 21.17 -12.88 11.45
CA GLY A 828 22.47 -12.24 11.41
C GLY A 828 23.13 -12.23 10.02
N ASN A 829 22.33 -12.25 8.96
CA ASN A 829 22.81 -12.13 7.57
C ASN A 829 22.80 -10.66 7.13
N GLU A 830 23.93 -9.98 7.34
CA GLU A 830 24.10 -8.56 7.01
C GLU A 830 23.90 -8.26 5.53
N ALA A 831 24.33 -9.16 4.62
CA ALA A 831 24.20 -8.93 3.18
C ALA A 831 22.73 -8.92 2.74
N MET A 832 21.93 -9.87 3.22
CA MET A 832 20.49 -9.91 2.95
C MET A 832 19.76 -8.70 3.55
N ARG A 833 20.11 -8.35 4.78
CA ARG A 833 19.57 -7.16 5.44
C ARG A 833 19.89 -5.88 4.67
N ASP A 834 21.15 -5.67 4.33
CA ASP A 834 21.60 -4.44 3.64
C ASP A 834 21.03 -4.36 2.23
N THR A 835 20.79 -5.50 1.57
CA THR A 835 20.00 -5.58 0.33
C THR A 835 18.60 -5.02 0.52
N GLY A 836 17.90 -5.47 1.57
CA GLY A 836 16.58 -4.95 1.92
C GLY A 836 16.60 -3.45 2.23
N ILE A 837 17.59 -2.96 2.99
CA ILE A 837 17.75 -1.53 3.30
C ILE A 837 17.97 -0.72 2.01
N PHE A 838 18.85 -1.17 1.13
CA PHE A 838 19.09 -0.54 -0.16
C PHE A 838 17.83 -0.46 -1.01
N MET A 839 17.07 -1.56 -1.09
CA MET A 839 15.82 -1.63 -1.84
C MET A 839 14.76 -0.67 -1.26
N VAL A 840 14.53 -0.68 0.06
CA VAL A 840 13.57 0.25 0.70
C VAL A 840 13.96 1.70 0.43
N ALA A 841 15.21 2.08 0.69
CA ALA A 841 15.65 3.46 0.52
C ALA A 841 15.50 3.95 -0.93
N THR A 842 15.88 3.10 -1.89
CA THR A 842 15.85 3.45 -3.32
C THR A 842 14.42 3.44 -3.88
N GLU A 843 13.64 2.39 -3.59
CA GLU A 843 12.27 2.24 -4.08
C GLU A 843 11.33 3.28 -3.48
N GLN A 844 11.51 3.67 -2.22
CA GLN A 844 10.79 4.81 -1.63
C GLN A 844 10.94 6.07 -2.49
N GLN A 845 12.16 6.40 -2.95
CA GLN A 845 12.37 7.59 -3.77
C GLN A 845 11.73 7.47 -5.16
N ALA A 846 11.72 6.27 -5.75
CA ALA A 846 10.98 6.05 -6.99
C ALA A 846 9.46 6.16 -6.77
N VAL A 847 8.93 5.63 -5.67
CA VAL A 847 7.50 5.71 -5.31
C VAL A 847 7.06 7.17 -5.09
N GLU A 848 7.79 7.92 -4.27
CA GLU A 848 7.51 9.33 -4.01
C GLU A 848 7.47 10.16 -5.31
N GLN A 849 8.31 9.83 -6.28
CA GLN A 849 8.42 10.61 -7.52
C GLN A 849 7.48 10.10 -8.63
N TYR A 850 7.26 8.79 -8.75
CA TYR A 850 6.64 8.18 -9.94
C TYR A 850 5.24 7.63 -9.68
N TRP A 851 4.92 7.27 -8.44
CA TRP A 851 3.57 6.90 -8.05
C TRP A 851 2.81 8.06 -7.43
N PHE A 852 3.52 8.89 -6.64
CA PHE A 852 2.89 9.89 -5.79
C PHE A 852 3.11 11.33 -6.27
N ASP A 853 4.17 11.57 -7.03
CA ASP A 853 4.57 12.92 -7.47
C ASP A 853 4.49 13.94 -6.31
N VAL A 854 5.12 13.59 -5.19
CA VAL A 854 4.96 14.30 -3.90
C VAL A 854 5.24 15.80 -4.02
N ASP A 855 6.14 16.20 -4.92
CA ASP A 855 6.53 17.58 -5.17
C ASP A 855 5.87 18.22 -6.40
N GLN A 856 4.99 17.49 -7.12
CA GLN A 856 4.20 17.97 -8.26
C GLN A 856 5.04 18.41 -9.47
N GLU A 857 6.13 17.68 -9.74
CA GLU A 857 7.10 17.99 -10.78
C GLU A 857 7.22 16.89 -11.85
N VAL A 858 6.50 15.78 -11.70
CA VAL A 858 6.54 14.61 -12.60
C VAL A 858 5.26 14.47 -13.41
N PHE A 859 4.08 14.55 -12.77
CA PHE A 859 2.83 14.34 -13.48
C PHE A 859 2.51 15.54 -14.37
N PRO A 860 2.17 15.30 -15.64
CA PRO A 860 1.87 16.38 -16.52
C PRO A 860 0.50 17.00 -16.16
N PRO A 861 0.25 18.29 -16.43
CA PRO A 861 -1.00 18.96 -16.05
C PRO A 861 -2.28 18.31 -16.59
N GLN A 862 -2.17 17.52 -17.66
CA GLN A 862 -3.28 16.77 -18.24
C GLN A 862 -3.61 15.44 -17.53
N TYR A 863 -2.78 14.98 -16.59
CA TYR A 863 -3.07 13.85 -15.70
C TYR A 863 -3.70 14.40 -14.41
N PRO A 864 -5.02 14.23 -14.19
CA PRO A 864 -5.75 14.98 -13.16
C PRO A 864 -5.75 14.29 -11.79
N PHE A 865 -4.97 13.23 -11.59
CA PHE A 865 -4.98 12.42 -10.37
C PHE A 865 -3.71 12.66 -9.54
N GLU A 866 -3.83 12.49 -8.22
CA GLU A 866 -2.74 12.66 -7.26
C GLU A 866 -1.89 11.40 -7.05
N THR A 867 -2.24 10.29 -7.72
CA THR A 867 -1.54 9.01 -7.61
C THR A 867 -1.62 8.23 -8.91
N VAL A 868 -0.78 7.21 -9.04
CA VAL A 868 -0.75 6.23 -10.12
C VAL A 868 -1.08 4.86 -9.53
N GLY A 869 -1.96 4.11 -10.21
CA GLY A 869 -2.21 2.72 -9.85
C GLY A 869 -1.19 1.76 -10.47
N ILE A 870 -0.85 1.95 -11.75
CA ILE A 870 0.16 1.13 -12.45
C ILE A 870 1.19 2.03 -13.15
N LEU A 871 2.45 1.82 -12.79
CA LEU A 871 3.59 2.41 -13.47
C LEU A 871 4.05 1.50 -14.62
N TRP A 872 4.23 2.06 -15.82
CA TRP A 872 4.68 1.35 -17.01
C TRP A 872 6.01 1.88 -17.51
N GLY A 873 6.79 1.06 -18.23
CA GLY A 873 7.99 1.52 -18.93
C GLY A 873 7.75 2.77 -19.78
N HIS A 874 6.58 2.89 -20.43
CA HIS A 874 6.27 4.03 -21.31
C HIS A 874 5.44 5.16 -20.66
N GLY A 875 4.95 4.99 -19.44
CA GLY A 875 3.88 5.86 -18.93
C GLY A 875 3.36 5.53 -17.55
N ILE A 876 2.23 6.14 -17.22
CA ILE A 876 1.52 6.01 -15.94
C ILE A 876 0.02 5.79 -16.18
N ALA A 877 -0.62 4.99 -15.33
CA ALA A 877 -2.04 4.67 -15.41
C ALA A 877 -2.73 4.88 -14.06
N TYR A 878 -3.85 5.61 -14.04
CA TYR A 878 -4.75 5.62 -12.88
C TYR A 878 -5.67 4.39 -12.93
N ALA A 879 -5.14 3.17 -12.83
CA ALA A 879 -5.91 1.94 -13.07
C ALA A 879 -5.43 0.83 -12.14
N THR A 880 -6.22 -0.24 -12.03
CA THR A 880 -5.73 -1.53 -11.53
C THR A 880 -5.93 -2.64 -12.55
N TRP A 881 -5.41 -3.83 -12.27
CA TRP A 881 -5.61 -5.02 -13.08
C TRP A 881 -7.04 -5.57 -13.04
N TRP A 882 -7.86 -5.26 -12.04
CA TRP A 882 -9.20 -5.86 -11.88
C TRP A 882 -10.36 -4.85 -11.77
N THR A 883 -10.12 -3.60 -11.42
CA THR A 883 -11.16 -2.61 -11.10
C THR A 883 -10.80 -1.18 -11.52
N ALA A 884 -11.81 -0.31 -11.59
CA ALA A 884 -11.65 1.15 -11.75
C ALA A 884 -12.00 1.92 -10.47
N ASN A 885 -12.25 1.24 -9.35
CA ASN A 885 -12.66 1.87 -8.11
C ASN A 885 -11.53 2.76 -7.57
N PRO A 886 -11.78 4.05 -7.28
CA PRO A 886 -10.75 4.98 -6.79
C PRO A 886 -10.03 4.47 -5.53
N GLU A 887 -10.77 3.91 -4.57
CA GLU A 887 -10.23 3.36 -3.32
C GLU A 887 -9.20 2.25 -3.57
N GLU A 888 -9.42 1.39 -4.55
CA GLU A 888 -8.53 0.27 -4.86
C GLU A 888 -7.32 0.75 -5.69
N ILE A 889 -7.50 1.74 -6.57
CA ILE A 889 -6.40 2.38 -7.32
C ILE A 889 -5.41 3.08 -6.37
N HIS A 890 -5.92 3.72 -5.32
CA HIS A 890 -5.09 4.32 -4.28
C HIS A 890 -4.53 3.24 -3.33
N GLY A 891 -5.41 2.40 -2.80
CA GLY A 891 -5.12 1.40 -1.77
C GLY A 891 -4.13 0.31 -2.17
N ILE A 892 -4.03 -0.02 -3.46
CA ILE A 892 -3.08 -1.03 -3.95
C ILE A 892 -1.62 -0.62 -3.76
N ASN A 893 -1.35 0.68 -3.61
CA ASN A 893 -0.03 1.23 -3.29
C ASN A 893 0.14 1.57 -1.79
N PHE A 894 -0.84 1.21 -0.96
CA PHE A 894 -0.77 1.32 0.50
C PHE A 894 -0.55 -0.05 1.16
N LEU A 895 -1.28 -1.07 0.67
CA LEU A 895 -1.30 -2.40 1.27
C LEU A 895 -0.05 -3.24 0.93
N PRO A 896 0.38 -4.15 1.81
CA PRO A 896 -0.10 -4.34 3.18
C PRO A 896 0.50 -3.27 4.12
N LEU A 897 -0.34 -2.70 5.00
CA LEU A 897 0.11 -1.72 6.00
C LEU A 897 0.76 -2.43 7.18
N THR A 898 2.02 -2.82 7.05
CA THR A 898 2.82 -3.41 8.13
C THR A 898 3.76 -2.36 8.74
N GLY A 899 4.56 -2.72 9.74
CA GLY A 899 5.65 -1.85 10.20
C GLY A 899 6.75 -1.61 9.15
N GLY A 900 6.71 -2.30 8.00
CA GLY A 900 7.51 -1.97 6.81
C GLY A 900 6.92 -0.85 5.94
N ALA A 901 5.65 -0.49 6.14
CA ALA A 901 4.93 0.51 5.35
C ALA A 901 5.06 1.95 5.89
N LEU A 902 5.87 2.16 6.94
CA LEU A 902 6.04 3.48 7.60
C LEU A 902 6.58 4.57 6.66
N TYR A 903 7.26 4.20 5.58
CA TYR A 903 7.74 5.13 4.56
C TYR A 903 6.60 5.97 3.94
N LEU A 904 5.37 5.42 3.89
CA LEU A 904 4.18 6.11 3.42
C LEU A 904 3.86 7.36 4.26
N GLY A 905 4.28 7.37 5.53
CA GLY A 905 4.06 8.47 6.47
C GLY A 905 5.13 9.55 6.47
N HIS A 906 6.20 9.42 5.69
CA HIS A 906 7.30 10.41 5.66
C HIS A 906 6.87 11.79 5.11
N ARG A 907 5.77 11.82 4.35
CA ARG A 907 5.23 13.02 3.69
C ARG A 907 3.77 13.24 4.08
N PRO A 908 3.48 13.65 5.32
CA PRO A 908 2.11 13.83 5.79
C PRO A 908 1.32 14.87 4.97
N ASP A 909 2.02 15.86 4.39
CA ASP A 909 1.43 16.80 3.43
C ASP A 909 0.87 16.10 2.18
N TYR A 910 1.60 15.12 1.65
CA TYR A 910 1.16 14.33 0.52
C TYR A 910 0.04 13.35 0.90
N VAL A 911 0.14 12.67 2.04
CA VAL A 911 -0.90 11.76 2.53
C VAL A 911 -2.25 12.47 2.53
N LEU A 912 -2.33 13.68 3.11
CA LEU A 912 -3.55 14.47 3.13
C LEU A 912 -3.97 14.92 1.73
N ARG A 913 -3.05 15.27 0.83
CA ARG A 913 -3.38 15.62 -0.56
C ARG A 913 -4.03 14.46 -1.30
N ASN A 914 -3.44 13.26 -1.17
CA ASN A 914 -3.92 12.03 -1.77
C ASN A 914 -5.30 11.64 -1.21
N ILE A 915 -5.46 11.60 0.12
CA ILE A 915 -6.73 11.28 0.78
C ILE A 915 -7.85 12.26 0.41
N ASN A 916 -7.56 13.57 0.39
CA ASN A 916 -8.55 14.57 -0.01
C ASN A 916 -8.99 14.41 -1.47
N ALA A 917 -8.06 14.02 -2.36
CA ALA A 917 -8.41 13.73 -3.75
C ALA A 917 -9.26 12.45 -3.88
N LEU A 918 -8.96 11.41 -3.09
CA LEU A 918 -9.76 10.19 -3.04
C LEU A 918 -11.20 10.49 -2.57
N TYR A 919 -11.37 11.21 -1.46
CA TYR A 919 -12.71 11.57 -0.95
C TYR A 919 -13.49 12.51 -1.88
N ALA A 920 -12.80 13.27 -2.73
CA ALA A 920 -13.44 14.07 -3.76
C ALA A 920 -13.84 13.25 -5.01
N ALA A 921 -13.33 12.03 -5.17
CA ALA A 921 -13.58 11.20 -6.33
C ALA A 921 -15.00 10.59 -6.31
N PRO A 922 -15.75 10.65 -7.43
CA PRO A 922 -17.07 10.05 -7.50
C PRO A 922 -17.03 8.53 -7.30
N GLY A 923 -17.81 8.02 -6.34
CA GLY A 923 -17.89 6.59 -6.06
C GLY A 923 -16.77 6.03 -5.19
N ALA A 924 -15.93 6.88 -4.60
CA ALA A 924 -14.96 6.47 -3.58
C ALA A 924 -15.64 5.94 -2.31
N GLU A 925 -14.87 5.18 -1.51
CA GLU A 925 -15.27 4.56 -0.24
C GLU A 925 -16.37 3.47 -0.38
N GLY A 926 -16.32 2.63 -1.43
CA GLY A 926 -17.12 1.41 -1.51
C GLY A 926 -16.46 0.18 -0.85
N HIS A 927 -15.12 0.15 -0.85
CA HIS A 927 -14.29 -0.95 -0.35
C HIS A 927 -13.03 -0.42 0.37
N TRP A 928 -12.33 -1.31 1.07
CA TRP A 928 -11.02 -1.08 1.73
C TRP A 928 -10.96 0.13 2.67
N HIS A 929 -12.02 0.31 3.44
CA HIS A 929 -12.14 1.43 4.38
C HIS A 929 -11.02 1.45 5.42
N ASP A 930 -10.71 0.28 5.97
CA ASP A 930 -9.60 0.05 6.89
C ASP A 930 -8.27 0.57 6.36
N LEU A 931 -7.89 0.19 5.13
CA LEU A 931 -6.65 0.63 4.52
C LEU A 931 -6.62 2.15 4.31
N ILE A 932 -7.75 2.74 3.89
CA ILE A 932 -7.86 4.18 3.71
C ILE A 932 -7.67 4.91 5.05
N TRP A 933 -8.34 4.47 6.10
CA TRP A 933 -8.23 5.09 7.42
C TRP A 933 -6.84 4.89 8.01
N GLN A 934 -6.23 3.72 7.86
CA GLN A 934 -4.86 3.48 8.31
C GLN A 934 -3.85 4.37 7.57
N TYR A 935 -4.00 4.54 6.25
CA TYR A 935 -3.17 5.48 5.48
C TYR A 935 -3.41 6.94 5.88
N GLU A 936 -4.68 7.36 6.06
CA GLU A 936 -5.01 8.70 6.57
C GLU A 936 -4.40 8.94 7.96
N ALA A 937 -4.38 7.93 8.84
CA ALA A 937 -3.83 8.04 10.18
C ALA A 937 -2.32 8.33 10.23
N LEU A 938 -1.60 8.08 9.14
CA LEU A 938 -0.19 8.49 9.01
C LEU A 938 -0.03 10.03 9.03
N ALA A 939 -1.09 10.79 8.78
CA ALA A 939 -1.06 12.26 8.71
C ALA A 939 -2.21 12.99 9.44
N ASP A 940 -3.36 12.34 9.67
CA ASP A 940 -4.45 12.86 10.51
C ASP A 940 -5.17 11.70 11.23
N PRO A 941 -4.57 11.17 12.30
CA PRO A 941 -5.14 10.04 13.04
C PRO A 941 -6.48 10.37 13.71
N ALA A 942 -6.74 11.64 14.04
CA ALA A 942 -8.00 12.06 14.63
C ALA A 942 -9.15 11.99 13.61
N SER A 943 -8.91 12.45 12.37
CA SER A 943 -9.87 12.32 11.27
C SER A 943 -10.16 10.85 10.93
N ALA A 944 -9.10 10.04 10.81
CA ALA A 944 -9.22 8.62 10.50
C ALA A 944 -10.03 7.86 11.57
N LEU A 945 -9.77 8.12 12.86
CA LEU A 945 -10.54 7.54 13.96
C LEU A 945 -12.01 7.95 13.92
N ALA A 946 -12.30 9.24 13.69
CA ALA A 946 -13.68 9.72 13.62
C ALA A 946 -14.47 9.06 12.48
N ARG A 947 -13.82 8.72 11.36
CA ARG A 947 -14.43 7.97 10.25
C ARG A 947 -14.68 6.52 10.62
N TRP A 948 -13.68 5.83 11.15
CA TRP A 948 -13.82 4.45 11.63
C TRP A 948 -14.97 4.32 12.64
N GLU A 949 -15.05 5.23 13.62
CA GLU A 949 -16.12 5.26 14.62
C GLU A 949 -17.51 5.54 14.02
N SER A 950 -17.57 6.24 12.89
CA SER A 950 -18.83 6.54 12.19
C SER A 950 -19.39 5.35 11.40
N GLU A 951 -18.56 4.33 11.16
CA GLU A 951 -18.87 3.16 10.34
C GLU A 951 -18.66 1.83 11.10
N PRO A 952 -19.34 1.61 12.26
CA PRO A 952 -19.09 0.46 13.12
C PRO A 952 -19.42 -0.90 12.49
N ASN A 953 -20.07 -0.93 11.32
CA ASN A 953 -20.45 -2.14 10.60
C ASN A 953 -19.63 -2.36 9.30
N TYR A 954 -18.58 -1.58 9.04
CA TYR A 954 -17.85 -1.63 7.75
C TYR A 954 -17.37 -3.05 7.37
N VAL A 955 -16.98 -3.87 8.35
CA VAL A 955 -16.63 -5.28 8.14
C VAL A 955 -17.83 -6.09 7.65
N ALA A 956 -18.99 -5.95 8.31
CA ALA A 956 -20.22 -6.65 7.95
C ALA A 956 -20.78 -6.17 6.60
N ASP A 957 -20.49 -4.92 6.23
CA ASP A 957 -20.85 -4.33 4.95
C ASP A 957 -19.89 -4.74 3.81
N GLY A 958 -18.85 -5.52 4.11
CA GLY A 958 -17.89 -6.03 3.12
C GLY A 958 -16.88 -5.00 2.65
N ALA A 959 -16.66 -3.95 3.43
CA ALA A 959 -15.74 -2.86 3.13
C ALA A 959 -14.32 -3.07 3.71
N GLN A 960 -14.08 -4.12 4.49
CA GLN A 960 -12.74 -4.49 4.97
C GLN A 960 -11.90 -5.13 3.86
N GLU A 961 -10.61 -4.82 3.77
CA GLU A 961 -9.69 -5.57 2.92
C GLU A 961 -9.43 -6.96 3.51
N LEU A 962 -9.42 -8.00 2.67
CA LEU A 962 -9.36 -9.39 3.17
C LEU A 962 -8.07 -9.68 3.95
N GLY A 963 -6.94 -9.14 3.49
CA GLY A 963 -5.63 -9.26 4.12
C GLY A 963 -5.44 -8.40 5.38
N GLU A 964 -6.49 -7.76 5.86
CA GLU A 964 -6.52 -6.98 7.10
C GLU A 964 -7.40 -7.62 8.18
N THR A 965 -7.30 -7.09 9.40
CA THR A 965 -8.13 -7.49 10.55
C THR A 965 -8.56 -6.28 11.36
N THR A 966 -9.75 -6.37 11.98
CA THR A 966 -10.27 -5.30 12.84
C THR A 966 -9.33 -5.01 14.00
N ALA A 967 -8.68 -6.03 14.55
CA ALA A 967 -7.70 -5.88 15.63
C ALA A 967 -6.51 -5.03 15.18
N HIS A 968 -5.98 -5.29 13.98
CA HIS A 968 -4.85 -4.55 13.45
C HIS A 968 -5.23 -3.13 13.01
N THR A 969 -6.36 -2.93 12.34
CA THR A 969 -6.91 -1.58 12.04
C THR A 969 -7.08 -0.77 13.32
N TYR A 970 -7.74 -1.34 14.34
CA TYR A 970 -7.96 -0.68 15.63
C TYR A 970 -6.65 -0.29 16.30
N HIS A 971 -5.70 -1.23 16.39
CA HIS A 971 -4.39 -0.96 16.96
C HIS A 971 -3.64 0.14 16.21
N TRP A 972 -3.64 0.10 14.88
CA TRP A 972 -2.95 1.08 14.03
C TRP A 972 -3.47 2.50 14.25
N LEU A 973 -4.79 2.68 14.13
CA LEU A 973 -5.43 4.00 14.28
C LEU A 973 -5.15 4.60 15.65
N HIS A 974 -5.30 3.82 16.71
CA HIS A 974 -5.06 4.29 18.08
C HIS A 974 -3.57 4.50 18.39
N THR A 975 -2.66 3.74 17.78
CA THR A 975 -1.23 3.97 17.93
C THR A 975 -0.84 5.33 17.35
N PHE A 976 -1.21 5.62 16.10
CA PHE A 976 -0.90 6.92 15.49
C PHE A 976 -1.57 8.09 16.22
N ASN A 977 -2.78 7.88 16.75
CA ASN A 977 -3.44 8.88 17.60
C ASN A 977 -2.69 9.13 18.92
N ALA A 978 -1.95 8.13 19.42
CA ALA A 978 -1.17 8.24 20.64
C ALA A 978 0.21 8.88 20.44
N VAL A 979 0.89 8.57 19.32
CA VAL A 979 2.31 8.92 19.12
C VAL A 979 2.55 9.98 18.04
N GLY A 980 1.54 10.32 17.24
CA GLY A 980 1.65 11.23 16.11
C GLY A 980 2.27 10.58 14.87
N HIS A 981 2.83 11.39 13.97
CA HIS A 981 3.24 10.95 12.63
C HIS A 981 4.68 10.43 12.61
N VAL A 982 5.04 9.67 11.58
CA VAL A 982 6.44 9.25 11.38
C VAL A 982 7.34 10.48 11.20
N ASP A 983 8.46 10.53 11.92
CA ASP A 983 9.49 11.57 11.81
C ASP A 983 10.77 11.00 11.18
N PRO A 984 10.96 11.16 9.85
CA PRO A 984 12.13 10.63 9.16
C PRO A 984 13.42 11.42 9.43
N THR A 985 13.37 12.50 10.21
CA THR A 985 14.54 13.36 10.47
C THR A 985 15.52 12.79 11.50
N VAL A 986 15.14 11.70 12.18
CA VAL A 986 15.94 11.04 13.21
C VAL A 986 16.16 9.58 12.82
N THR A 987 17.41 9.20 12.57
CA THR A 987 17.83 7.80 12.36
C THR A 987 18.32 7.12 13.65
N ALA A 988 18.55 5.81 13.61
CA ALA A 988 19.08 5.03 14.74
C ALA A 988 20.21 4.07 14.31
N ASP A 989 21.06 3.66 15.25
CA ASP A 989 22.15 2.69 15.04
C ASP A 989 21.69 1.22 14.95
N ILE A 990 20.48 1.01 14.44
CA ILE A 990 19.83 -0.27 14.15
C ILE A 990 18.83 -0.04 13.00
N PRO A 991 18.58 -0.98 12.08
CA PRO A 991 17.60 -0.78 11.01
C PRO A 991 16.16 -1.02 11.44
N THR A 992 15.94 -1.74 12.54
CA THR A 992 14.60 -2.08 13.04
C THR A 992 14.08 -1.03 14.03
N TYR A 993 13.86 0.20 13.57
CA TYR A 993 13.40 1.33 14.37
C TYR A 993 12.32 2.15 13.67
N ALA A 994 11.66 3.01 14.45
CA ALA A 994 10.89 4.13 13.94
C ALA A 994 10.91 5.28 14.96
N VAL A 995 10.75 6.50 14.47
CA VAL A 995 10.54 7.68 15.31
C VAL A 995 9.22 8.30 14.92
N PHE A 996 8.43 8.67 15.92
CA PHE A 996 7.15 9.33 15.77
C PHE A 996 7.20 10.70 16.43
N ARG A 997 6.40 11.64 15.94
CA ARG A 997 6.32 13.00 16.45
C ARG A 997 4.88 13.46 16.53
N ASP A 998 4.48 13.85 17.73
CA ASP A 998 3.19 14.48 17.97
C ASP A 998 3.15 15.85 17.27
N PRO A 999 2.19 16.11 16.36
CA PRO A 999 2.14 17.35 15.61
C PRO A 999 1.68 18.56 16.45
N VAL A 1000 1.06 18.34 17.62
CA VAL A 1000 0.55 19.36 18.53
C VAL A 1000 1.60 19.74 19.56
N THR A 1001 2.20 18.78 20.26
CA THR A 1001 3.21 19.05 21.29
C THR A 1001 4.61 19.19 20.70
N GLY A 1002 4.86 18.53 19.57
CA GLY A 1002 6.19 18.41 18.96
C GLY A 1002 7.06 17.31 19.56
N ASP A 1003 6.54 16.59 20.56
CA ASP A 1003 7.25 15.54 21.31
C ASP A 1003 7.49 14.30 20.45
N ARG A 1004 8.68 13.72 20.58
CA ARG A 1004 9.02 12.47 19.91
C ARG A 1004 8.80 11.21 20.75
N THR A 1005 8.52 10.12 20.04
CA THR A 1005 8.53 8.75 20.55
C THR A 1005 9.46 7.89 19.71
N CYS A 1006 10.43 7.24 20.34
CA CYS A 1006 11.41 6.35 19.70
C CYS A 1006 10.93 4.92 19.91
N ALA A 1007 10.93 4.11 18.87
CA ALA A 1007 10.67 2.67 18.95
C ALA A 1007 11.80 1.89 18.26
N ALA A 1008 12.19 0.76 18.84
CA ALA A 1008 13.14 -0.15 18.21
C ALA A 1008 12.90 -1.60 18.63
N TYR A 1009 13.13 -2.52 17.69
CA TYR A 1009 13.10 -3.96 17.93
C TYR A 1009 14.52 -4.53 17.96
N ASN A 1010 14.83 -5.38 18.95
CA ASN A 1010 16.12 -6.05 19.05
C ASN A 1010 15.96 -7.54 18.73
N SER A 1011 16.47 -7.97 17.57
CA SER A 1011 16.44 -9.37 17.12
C SER A 1011 17.42 -10.28 17.86
N THR A 1012 18.35 -9.73 18.64
CA THR A 1012 19.44 -10.51 19.25
C THR A 1012 19.05 -11.13 20.59
N GLY A 1013 19.74 -12.20 20.97
CA GLY A 1013 19.60 -12.86 22.28
C GLY A 1013 20.21 -12.10 23.47
N THR A 1014 20.66 -10.86 23.27
CA THR A 1014 21.28 -10.03 24.31
C THR A 1014 20.67 -8.62 24.34
N PRO A 1015 20.56 -7.96 25.50
CA PRO A 1015 20.05 -6.59 25.55
C PRO A 1015 20.91 -5.66 24.67
N ARG A 1016 20.26 -4.75 23.94
CA ARG A 1016 20.91 -3.76 23.07
C ARG A 1016 20.55 -2.34 23.54
N THR A 1017 21.53 -1.47 23.58
CA THR A 1017 21.31 -0.03 23.71
C THR A 1017 21.29 0.55 22.30
N VAL A 1018 20.16 1.13 21.90
CA VAL A 1018 19.97 1.79 20.61
C VAL A 1018 20.18 3.28 20.78
N THR A 1019 21.03 3.86 19.93
CA THR A 1019 21.34 5.28 19.90
C THR A 1019 20.70 5.90 18.68
N PHE A 1020 19.94 6.97 18.89
CA PHE A 1020 19.33 7.75 17.81
C PHE A 1020 20.26 8.91 17.44
N SER A 1021 20.16 9.37 16.18
CA SER A 1021 20.95 10.48 15.63
C SER A 1021 20.75 11.82 16.34
N ASN A 1022 19.68 11.94 17.14
CA ASN A 1022 19.45 13.08 18.02
C ASN A 1022 20.03 12.88 19.43
N ASP A 1023 20.87 11.88 19.67
CA ASP A 1023 21.42 11.48 20.98
C ASP A 1023 20.39 10.91 21.99
N ALA A 1024 19.16 10.61 21.55
CA ALA A 1024 18.25 9.80 22.36
C ALA A 1024 18.77 8.36 22.47
N VAL A 1025 18.49 7.70 23.60
CA VAL A 1025 18.93 6.33 23.86
C VAL A 1025 17.77 5.49 24.34
N LEU A 1026 17.61 4.30 23.74
CA LEU A 1026 16.61 3.32 24.13
C LEU A 1026 17.28 1.98 24.45
N ASN A 1027 17.07 1.47 25.67
CA ASN A 1027 17.52 0.12 26.02
C ASN A 1027 16.44 -0.89 25.64
N VAL A 1028 16.77 -1.78 24.70
CA VAL A 1028 15.86 -2.76 24.14
C VAL A 1028 16.27 -4.17 24.62
N PRO A 1029 15.43 -4.86 25.40
CA PRO A 1029 15.70 -6.24 25.81
C PRO A 1029 15.84 -7.20 24.61
N PRO A 1030 16.42 -8.40 24.82
CA PRO A 1030 16.50 -9.43 23.78
C PRO A 1030 15.12 -9.78 23.21
N HIS A 1031 15.00 -9.91 21.89
CA HIS A 1031 13.78 -10.36 21.20
C HIS A 1031 12.52 -9.57 21.58
N THR A 1032 12.65 -8.25 21.76
CA THR A 1032 11.51 -7.40 22.12
C THR A 1032 11.47 -6.14 21.28
N LEU A 1033 10.25 -5.66 21.05
CA LEU A 1033 9.98 -4.29 20.60
C LEU A 1033 9.83 -3.42 21.85
N ALA A 1034 10.57 -2.31 21.91
CA ALA A 1034 10.44 -1.33 22.97
C ALA A 1034 10.16 0.06 22.38
N SER A 1035 9.48 0.90 23.14
CA SER A 1035 9.28 2.31 22.82
C SER A 1035 9.43 3.20 24.04
N THR A 1036 9.84 4.45 23.82
CA THR A 1036 9.85 5.48 24.85
C THR A 1036 8.44 5.99 25.12
N ALA A 1037 8.23 6.66 26.25
CA ALA A 1037 7.05 7.54 26.39
C ALA A 1037 7.17 8.75 25.45
N ALA A 1038 6.05 9.41 25.17
CA ALA A 1038 6.04 10.68 24.44
C ALA A 1038 6.97 11.71 25.10
N GLY A 1039 7.82 12.36 24.30
CA GLY A 1039 8.77 13.38 24.72
C GLY A 1039 10.07 12.81 25.31
N ALA A 1040 10.15 11.50 25.54
CA ALA A 1040 11.36 10.84 26.04
C ALA A 1040 12.34 10.41 24.92
N CYS A 1041 11.99 10.64 23.65
CA CYS A 1041 12.84 10.49 22.47
C CYS A 1041 13.43 11.83 22.00
N GLU A 1042 13.44 12.83 22.86
CA GLU A 1042 14.23 14.03 22.58
C GLU A 1042 15.70 13.78 22.87
N ALA A 1043 16.56 14.61 22.29
CA ALA A 1043 17.97 14.61 22.60
C ALA A 1043 18.12 14.54 24.11
N THR A 1044 18.72 13.45 24.60
CA THR A 1044 19.19 13.47 25.97
C THR A 1044 20.16 14.64 25.98
N THR A 1045 19.85 15.69 26.76
CA THR A 1045 20.96 16.45 27.30
C THR A 1045 21.83 15.38 27.94
N GLN A 1046 22.98 15.05 27.32
CA GLN A 1046 24.01 14.21 27.91
C GLN A 1046 23.97 14.46 29.41
N PRO A 1047 23.88 13.44 30.29
CA PRO A 1047 23.55 13.57 31.71
C PRO A 1047 23.80 14.99 32.19
N GLY A 1048 22.71 15.78 32.20
CA GLY A 1048 22.68 17.19 31.82
C GLY A 1048 23.95 17.95 32.14
N THR A 1049 24.51 18.66 31.15
CA THR A 1049 25.22 19.89 31.54
C THR A 1049 24.17 20.75 32.23
N LEU A 1050 24.26 20.82 33.55
CA LEU A 1050 23.39 21.62 34.39
C LEU A 1050 23.25 23.00 33.74
N ALA A 1051 22.04 23.50 33.56
CA ALA A 1051 21.79 24.75 32.87
C ALA A 1051 21.07 25.74 33.78
N VAL A 1052 21.40 27.01 33.65
CA VAL A 1052 20.81 28.13 34.39
C VAL A 1052 20.24 29.15 33.40
N GLY A 1053 19.01 29.60 33.62
CA GLY A 1053 18.31 30.49 32.69
C GLY A 1053 17.26 31.36 33.37
N LEU A 1054 16.88 32.45 32.70
CA LEU A 1054 15.75 33.28 33.09
C LEU A 1054 14.42 32.53 32.84
N VAL A 1055 13.48 32.65 33.77
CA VAL A 1055 12.18 31.96 33.70
C VAL A 1055 11.20 32.81 32.89
N ALA A 1056 10.53 32.20 31.91
CA ALA A 1056 9.50 32.86 31.11
C ALA A 1056 8.27 33.22 31.98
N PRO A 1057 7.58 34.34 31.68
CA PRO A 1057 7.80 35.27 30.57
C PRO A 1057 9.09 36.11 30.72
N LEU A 1058 9.74 36.44 29.59
CA LEU A 1058 10.98 37.23 29.55
C LEU A 1058 10.75 38.73 29.29
N ASP A 1059 9.49 39.14 29.21
CA ASP A 1059 9.06 40.53 29.10
C ASP A 1059 8.38 40.94 30.40
N TYR A 1060 8.97 41.89 31.11
CA TYR A 1060 8.45 42.41 32.37
C TYR A 1060 8.00 43.85 32.18
N ALA A 1061 6.86 44.22 32.77
CA ALA A 1061 6.41 45.60 32.84
C ALA A 1061 6.29 46.02 34.32
N VAL A 1062 6.82 47.21 34.64
CA VAL A 1062 6.81 47.76 35.99
C VAL A 1062 6.57 49.27 35.92
N VAL A 1063 5.80 49.82 36.85
CA VAL A 1063 5.60 51.28 36.95
C VAL A 1063 6.87 51.93 37.50
N GLU A 1064 7.17 53.16 37.09
CA GLU A 1064 8.32 53.87 37.65
C GLU A 1064 8.22 54.03 39.18
N GLY A 1065 9.35 53.80 39.88
CA GLY A 1065 9.41 53.78 41.34
C GLY A 1065 9.14 52.43 42.00
N ASP A 1066 8.58 51.46 41.29
CA ASP A 1066 8.34 50.10 41.80
C ASP A 1066 9.56 49.17 41.60
N VAL A 1067 9.44 47.95 42.15
CA VAL A 1067 10.46 46.90 42.02
C VAL A 1067 10.02 45.86 40.99
N VAL A 1068 10.96 45.46 40.11
CA VAL A 1068 10.79 44.31 39.24
C VAL A 1068 11.53 43.10 39.83
N THR A 1069 10.85 41.96 39.87
CA THR A 1069 11.42 40.69 40.36
C THR A 1069 11.52 39.71 39.20
N VAL A 1070 12.75 39.37 38.82
CA VAL A 1070 13.07 38.48 37.70
C VAL A 1070 13.49 37.12 38.26
N ALA A 1071 12.83 36.04 37.84
CA ALA A 1071 13.14 34.70 38.29
C ALA A 1071 14.23 34.03 37.43
N VAL A 1072 15.15 33.33 38.08
CA VAL A 1072 16.22 32.53 37.47
C VAL A 1072 16.12 31.11 38.03
N SER A 1073 16.13 30.09 37.18
CA SER A 1073 16.06 28.69 37.60
C SER A 1073 17.17 27.85 36.98
N LEU A 1074 17.44 26.73 37.64
CA LEU A 1074 18.17 25.62 37.04
C LEU A 1074 17.21 24.71 36.28
N ASN A 1075 17.73 23.95 35.31
CA ASN A 1075 16.96 22.88 34.66
C ASN A 1075 16.87 21.60 35.52
N ASP A 1076 17.74 21.46 36.52
CA ASP A 1076 17.69 20.41 37.55
C ASP A 1076 18.36 20.91 38.85
N VAL A 1077 18.11 20.27 39.99
CA VAL A 1077 18.79 20.59 41.25
C VAL A 1077 20.23 20.10 41.24
N SER A 1078 21.18 20.96 41.63
CA SER A 1078 22.59 20.57 41.80
C SER A 1078 22.88 20.08 43.21
N ASN A 1079 23.78 19.10 43.35
CA ASN A 1079 24.38 18.74 44.64
C ASN A 1079 25.61 19.62 44.98
N GLU A 1080 26.01 20.48 44.05
CA GLU A 1080 27.09 21.46 44.20
C GLU A 1080 26.52 22.88 44.23
N VAL A 1081 27.35 23.86 44.60
CA VAL A 1081 26.97 25.27 44.55
C VAL A 1081 27.06 25.75 43.11
N VAL A 1082 25.96 26.24 42.55
CA VAL A 1082 25.94 26.85 41.20
C VAL A 1082 25.94 28.36 41.33
N THR A 1083 26.75 29.04 40.52
CA THR A 1083 26.75 30.50 40.46
C THR A 1083 26.55 31.00 39.04
N VAL A 1084 25.82 32.09 38.87
CA VAL A 1084 25.70 32.82 37.60
C VAL A 1084 25.77 34.31 37.87
N ASP A 1085 26.57 35.03 37.09
CA ASP A 1085 26.64 36.48 37.17
C ASP A 1085 25.46 37.09 36.41
N TYR A 1086 24.98 38.23 36.87
CA TYR A 1086 23.94 39.00 36.19
C TYR A 1086 24.28 40.49 36.17
N ALA A 1087 23.87 41.17 35.11
CA ALA A 1087 24.07 42.60 34.95
C ALA A 1087 22.91 43.24 34.20
N THR A 1088 22.48 44.43 34.64
CA THR A 1088 21.56 45.27 33.88
C THR A 1088 22.28 45.97 32.73
N VAL A 1089 21.64 46.04 31.57
CA VAL A 1089 22.16 46.68 30.35
C VAL A 1089 21.18 47.77 29.91
N ASP A 1090 21.70 48.98 29.68
CA ASP A 1090 20.90 50.13 29.22
C ASP A 1090 20.26 49.84 27.85
N GLY A 1091 19.00 50.25 27.71
CA GLY A 1091 18.26 50.31 26.45
C GLY A 1091 17.90 51.76 26.13
N THR A 1092 16.60 52.07 26.06
CA THR A 1092 16.12 53.46 26.07
C THR A 1092 16.01 54.05 27.49
N ALA A 1093 15.97 53.19 28.51
CA ALA A 1093 16.18 53.54 29.91
C ALA A 1093 17.69 53.56 30.24
N VAL A 1094 18.12 54.55 31.00
CA VAL A 1094 19.51 54.82 31.38
C VAL A 1094 19.71 54.60 32.87
N ALA A 1095 20.74 53.84 33.22
CA ALA A 1095 21.17 53.61 34.60
C ALA A 1095 21.33 54.91 35.41
N HIS A 1096 20.96 54.86 36.68
CA HIS A 1096 20.93 55.97 37.65
C HIS A 1096 19.94 57.10 37.33
N THR A 1097 19.26 57.05 36.17
CA THR A 1097 18.21 58.01 35.79
C THR A 1097 16.85 57.33 35.90
N ASP A 1098 16.73 56.15 35.29
CA ASP A 1098 15.45 55.43 35.15
C ASP A 1098 15.38 54.19 36.06
N TYR A 1099 16.54 53.60 36.37
CA TYR A 1099 16.65 52.46 37.27
C TYR A 1099 18.00 52.47 38.00
N THR A 1100 18.08 51.76 39.13
CA THR A 1100 19.36 51.56 39.82
C THR A 1100 20.13 50.43 39.13
N PRO A 1101 21.31 50.68 38.53
CA PRO A 1101 22.05 49.62 37.85
C PRO A 1101 22.44 48.54 38.84
N LEU A 1102 22.33 47.31 38.40
CA LEU A 1102 22.53 46.14 39.24
C LEU A 1102 23.47 45.18 38.55
N THR A 1103 24.54 44.82 39.25
CA THR A 1103 25.42 43.71 38.88
C THR A 1103 25.62 42.85 40.11
N GLY A 1104 25.70 41.53 39.94
CA GLY A 1104 25.87 40.62 41.05
C GLY A 1104 26.08 39.18 40.60
N THR A 1105 26.30 38.31 41.57
CA THR A 1105 26.39 36.87 41.38
C THR A 1105 25.26 36.21 42.14
N LEU A 1106 24.42 35.47 41.43
CA LEU A 1106 23.34 34.70 42.00
C LEU A 1106 23.86 33.30 42.33
N THR A 1107 23.59 32.81 43.55
CA THR A 1107 24.12 31.54 44.07
C THR A 1107 22.97 30.58 44.39
N PHE A 1108 22.98 29.41 43.78
CA PHE A 1108 22.11 28.29 44.15
C PHE A 1108 22.89 27.38 45.09
N ALA A 1109 22.42 27.25 46.34
CA ALA A 1109 22.95 26.24 47.26
C ALA A 1109 22.55 24.84 46.79
N PRO A 1110 23.27 23.77 47.17
CA PRO A 1110 22.89 22.40 46.84
C PRO A 1110 21.41 22.12 47.16
N GLY A 1111 20.68 21.55 46.20
CA GLY A 1111 19.23 21.29 46.27
C GLY A 1111 18.33 22.50 45.97
N THR A 1112 18.88 23.66 45.64
CA THR A 1112 18.10 24.87 45.32
C THR A 1112 17.83 24.95 43.81
N HIS A 1113 16.56 25.08 43.45
CA HIS A 1113 16.13 25.08 42.05
C HIS A 1113 15.93 26.48 41.44
N ALA A 1114 15.51 27.47 42.23
CA ALA A 1114 15.14 28.80 41.76
C ALA A 1114 15.64 29.90 42.70
N GLN A 1115 15.95 31.07 42.14
CA GLN A 1115 16.33 32.30 42.83
C GLN A 1115 15.74 33.51 42.09
N THR A 1116 15.79 34.69 42.69
CA THR A 1116 15.26 35.93 42.09
C THR A 1116 16.26 37.07 42.12
N ILE A 1117 16.19 37.92 41.10
CA ILE A 1117 16.90 39.19 40.99
C ILE A 1117 15.87 40.31 41.18
N ILE A 1118 16.14 41.24 42.09
CA ILE A 1118 15.24 42.38 42.38
C ILE A 1118 15.91 43.66 41.89
N ILE A 1119 15.27 44.37 40.97
CA ILE A 1119 15.77 45.62 40.38
C ILE A 1119 14.81 46.75 40.74
N GLN A 1120 15.35 47.88 41.18
CA GLN A 1120 14.58 49.06 41.58
C GLN A 1120 14.53 50.08 40.43
N THR A 1121 13.32 50.43 39.97
CA THR A 1121 13.12 51.57 39.05
C THR A 1121 13.03 52.88 39.83
N LEU A 1122 13.27 54.01 39.15
CA LEU A 1122 13.30 55.35 39.76
C LEU A 1122 12.15 56.19 39.21
N VAL A 1123 11.45 56.91 40.10
CA VAL A 1123 10.40 57.87 39.75
C VAL A 1123 11.00 59.10 39.08
N ARG A 1124 10.39 59.59 38.00
CA ARG A 1124 10.70 60.87 37.37
C ARG A 1124 9.48 61.78 37.32
N PRO A 1125 9.64 63.07 37.67
CA PRO A 1125 8.50 63.98 37.78
C PRO A 1125 7.96 64.49 36.43
N THR A 1126 8.30 63.87 35.30
CA THR A 1126 7.97 64.36 33.96
C THR A 1126 7.57 63.24 33.03
N ALA A 1127 6.38 63.34 32.43
CA ALA A 1127 5.91 62.46 31.37
C ALA A 1127 6.84 62.52 30.15
N ASP A 1128 7.60 61.47 29.93
CA ASP A 1128 8.59 61.37 28.86
C ASP A 1128 8.61 60.02 28.15
N GLY A 1129 7.55 59.22 28.38
CA GLY A 1129 7.22 58.00 27.66
C GLY A 1129 7.86 56.75 28.26
N GLU A 1130 7.34 55.59 27.83
CA GLU A 1130 7.84 54.29 28.27
C GLU A 1130 9.30 54.06 27.83
N ARG A 1131 10.07 53.40 28.69
CA ARG A 1131 11.49 53.11 28.44
C ARG A 1131 11.84 51.67 28.78
N THR A 1132 12.85 51.12 28.12
CA THR A 1132 13.26 49.72 28.29
C THR A 1132 14.73 49.60 28.67
N PHE A 1133 15.04 48.62 29.52
CA PHE A 1133 16.39 48.14 29.78
C PHE A 1133 16.38 46.60 29.88
N GLN A 1134 17.54 45.97 29.87
CA GLN A 1134 17.67 44.52 29.91
C GLN A 1134 18.35 44.02 31.18
N ILE A 1135 18.07 42.78 31.56
CA ILE A 1135 18.89 41.98 32.48
C ILE A 1135 19.52 40.83 31.71
N GLN A 1136 20.83 40.62 31.87
CA GLN A 1136 21.61 39.61 31.16
C GLN A 1136 22.34 38.69 32.14
N LEU A 1137 22.31 37.37 31.87
CA LEU A 1137 23.11 36.38 32.60
C LEU A 1137 24.49 36.19 31.94
N SER A 1138 25.53 35.95 32.73
CA SER A 1138 26.91 35.69 32.27
C SER A 1138 27.71 34.84 33.26
N ASN A 1139 28.91 34.40 32.86
CA ASN A 1139 29.88 33.68 33.70
C ASN A 1139 29.29 32.55 34.59
N PRO A 1140 28.55 31.58 34.04
CA PRO A 1140 28.03 30.48 34.87
C PRO A 1140 29.18 29.59 35.35
N ALA A 1141 29.08 29.07 36.58
CA ALA A 1141 29.98 28.07 37.13
C ALA A 1141 29.16 26.84 37.56
N VAL A 1142 29.66 25.64 37.25
CA VAL A 1142 28.97 24.34 37.43
C VAL A 1142 27.76 24.15 36.51
N ALA A 1143 27.30 25.20 35.81
CA ALA A 1143 26.23 25.17 34.83
C ALA A 1143 26.61 25.88 33.51
N VAL A 1144 25.77 25.76 32.49
CA VAL A 1144 25.78 26.58 31.25
C VAL A 1144 24.56 27.49 31.21
N ILE A 1145 24.65 28.64 30.53
CA ILE A 1145 23.47 29.51 30.34
C ILE A 1145 22.63 28.97 29.18
N SER A 1146 21.36 28.67 29.44
CA SER A 1146 20.40 28.19 28.43
C SER A 1146 19.08 28.94 28.54
N PRO A 1147 18.54 29.52 27.45
CA PRO A 1147 19.13 29.59 26.11
C PRO A 1147 20.43 30.42 26.08
N ALA A 1148 21.30 30.18 25.10
CA ALA A 1148 22.54 30.94 24.94
C ALA A 1148 22.23 32.44 24.82
N ASN A 1149 22.91 33.29 25.61
CA ASN A 1149 22.63 34.72 25.78
C ASN A 1149 21.29 35.04 26.47
N SER A 1150 20.87 34.26 27.48
CA SER A 1150 19.66 34.52 28.27
C SER A 1150 19.58 35.98 28.78
N THR A 1151 18.62 36.73 28.20
CA THR A 1151 18.28 38.12 28.55
C THR A 1151 16.76 38.25 28.78
N ALA A 1152 16.34 39.20 29.62
CA ALA A 1152 14.95 39.62 29.75
C ALA A 1152 14.81 41.14 29.59
N ASP A 1153 13.76 41.56 28.87
CA ASP A 1153 13.42 42.96 28.62
C ASP A 1153 12.52 43.48 29.75
N ILE A 1154 12.87 44.63 30.31
CA ILE A 1154 12.10 45.33 31.35
C ILE A 1154 11.59 46.64 30.78
N LEU A 1155 10.27 46.77 30.67
CA LEU A 1155 9.56 48.01 30.34
C LEU A 1155 9.23 48.77 31.64
N ILE A 1156 9.70 50.01 31.72
CA ILE A 1156 9.30 50.98 32.74
C ILE A 1156 8.14 51.79 32.16
N SER A 1157 6.95 51.62 32.73
CA SER A 1157 5.75 52.38 32.36
C SER A 1157 5.75 53.74 33.05
N ASP A 1158 5.59 54.79 32.24
CA ASP A 1158 5.41 56.19 32.64
C ASP A 1158 3.97 56.39 33.15
N ASP A 1159 3.80 56.81 34.40
CA ASP A 1159 2.48 57.05 35.02
C ASP A 1159 2.15 58.53 35.21
N GLU A 1160 3.03 59.44 34.76
CA GLU A 1160 2.78 60.87 34.71
C GLU A 1160 1.80 61.26 33.58
N ASP A 1161 0.84 62.13 33.90
CA ASP A 1161 -0.10 62.68 32.91
C ASP A 1161 0.59 63.80 32.08
N PRO A 1162 0.77 63.63 30.76
CA PRO A 1162 1.44 64.62 29.90
C PRO A 1162 0.65 65.93 29.75
N THR A 1163 -0.58 66.00 30.25
CA THR A 1163 -1.42 67.21 30.20
C THR A 1163 -1.25 68.13 31.41
N ILE A 1164 -0.48 67.72 32.43
CA ILE A 1164 -0.25 68.49 33.65
C ILE A 1164 1.18 69.08 33.62
N PRO A 1165 1.37 70.39 33.39
CA PRO A 1165 2.68 71.03 33.50
C PRO A 1165 3.20 70.97 34.95
N PRO A 1166 4.53 70.89 35.17
CA PRO A 1166 5.14 70.61 36.48
C PRO A 1166 4.86 71.67 37.59
N ASP A 1167 4.19 72.77 37.28
CA ASP A 1167 4.04 73.92 38.18
C ASP A 1167 2.69 74.00 38.95
N TRP A 1168 1.79 73.02 38.87
CA TRP A 1168 0.43 73.14 39.45
C TRP A 1168 0.10 72.30 40.69
N MET A 1169 1.05 71.62 41.32
CA MET A 1169 0.80 70.93 42.60
C MET A 1169 1.13 71.79 43.83
N ILE A 1170 0.34 72.83 44.08
CA ILE A 1170 0.09 73.29 45.46
C ILE A 1170 -1.41 73.60 45.61
N TYR A 1171 -2.09 72.78 46.44
CA TYR A 1171 -3.39 72.95 47.12
C TYR A 1171 -4.52 71.94 46.81
N LEU A 1172 -4.51 70.85 47.62
CA LEU A 1172 -5.65 70.15 48.29
C LEU A 1172 -6.72 69.42 47.42
N PRO A 1173 -7.58 68.53 47.99
CA PRO A 1173 -7.42 67.48 49.01
C PRO A 1173 -8.26 66.18 48.77
N LEU A 1174 -7.93 65.10 49.51
CA LEU A 1174 -8.79 64.16 50.26
C LEU A 1174 -10.21 63.72 49.76
N ILE A 1175 -10.44 62.39 49.86
CA ILE A 1175 -11.71 61.59 49.99
C ILE A 1175 -12.31 61.12 48.64
N ALA A 1176 -12.11 59.89 48.14
CA ALA A 1176 -12.18 58.52 48.70
C ALA A 1176 -13.59 58.04 49.11
N ARG A 1177 -14.23 57.29 48.20
CA ARG A 1177 -14.88 56.00 48.51
C ARG A 1177 -14.83 55.10 47.30
#